data_AF-A0A061IGU8-F1
#
_entry.id   AF-A0A061IGU8-F1
#
_cell.length_a   1.000
_cell.length_b   1.000
_cell.length_c   1.000
_cell.angle_alpha   90.00
_cell.angle_beta   90.00
_cell.angle_gamma   90.00
#
_symmetry.space_group_name_H-M   'P 1'
#
loop_
_entity.id
_entity.type
_entity.pdbx_description
1 polymer ?
#
loop_
_entity_poly.entity_id
_entity_poly.type
_entity_poly.pdbx_seq_one_letter_code
_entity_poly.pdbx_strand_id
1 'polypeptide(L)'
;MELDGEGRAVVRPLLTDLYQVTMALGYWRAGRACEAAEFELFFRRCPFGGSFALAAGLRDCICFLRSFRLQDADVQFLASVLPPDTDPEFFEHLRALDCSGVTVRALPEGSLAFPGVPLLQVSGPLLLVQLLETPLLCLVSYASLVATNAARLRLIAGPDKRLLEMGLRRAQGPDGGFTASIYSYLGGFNSSSNTLSGQLRGVPVAGTLAHSFVTSFSGSEVPPDPMLAPASSEGPRVDLMASVNLWLKRVCIHLGLKVQEPHPGERAAFVAYALAFPRAFQGLLDSYSVRRSGLPNFLAVALALGELGYRAVGVRLDSGDLLQQAQEIRGIFRTVGAQFQVPWLESVPIAVSNNIDEKELARLAQKGSEVNIIGIGTSVVTCPKQPSMGCVYKLVSVGGQPRMKLTEDPEKQTLPGSKAAFRFLGSDGSFLLDLLQLAEEPPPKAGQELRVWPQGAQEPCTVKPAQVELLLRLCLQQGQLCEPLPSLEESRTFAQQSLSRLNPAHKQLQSPTVYPVALSEKLRALVDNLSAGGPLVAAELWRSLSRNQRVNGQVLVQLLWALKSAAGPEPEALAHWSHSCMSWLKVFTCLTALSCTVEALKALLTGDGGRMVVTVMEQVGGWRRLVGAHTHLEGVLLLASAMVAHADHHLRGLFADLLPRLRSANDLQRLTAMAFFTGIRHVNTLLPVLLRALGEGDARLVGAALGALRRLLLQPGAPVRVLSSELRPRLPPLLDDARDSVRASAAGLLGTLVRRGQRGLRLGLRGPLRKLVLQSLVPLLLRLHDSSRDAAESSEWTLARCDQALRWGLLEEMVTVAHYDSPEALSRVCHRLVQRYPSHVKHFLSQTQGYLRSPQDTLRRAATVLIGFLVYHASPSGVSQDLLDSLFQDLGQLQGDPESAVSAAAHVSAQQVALLARAQVQPRRSSLLGFIRHHSYPTRPHPLYDDSPFLRRSLAGRWNCPEPPLAVLELTL
;
A
#
# COMPACT_ATOMS: atom_id res chain seq x y z
N MET A 1 26.06 20.04 18.55
CA MET A 1 26.24 20.04 17.08
C MET A 1 26.67 18.65 16.75
N GLU A 2 25.76 17.78 16.31
CA GLU A 2 25.97 16.34 16.50
C GLU A 2 25.94 15.61 15.18
N LEU A 3 27.15 15.41 14.73
CA LEU A 3 27.59 14.43 13.78
C LEU A 3 27.69 13.06 14.50
N ASP A 4 27.65 11.95 13.78
CA ASP A 4 27.98 10.64 14.37
C ASP A 4 29.43 10.61 14.92
N GLY A 5 29.84 9.50 15.54
CA GLY A 5 31.21 9.32 16.07
C GLY A 5 32.34 9.48 15.04
N GLU A 6 32.02 9.61 13.74
CA GLU A 6 32.93 9.90 12.63
C GLU A 6 32.74 11.31 12.04
N GLY A 7 31.89 12.16 12.59
CA GLY A 7 31.69 13.48 12.03
C GLY A 7 30.75 13.54 10.81
N ARG A 8 29.84 12.56 10.62
CA ARG A 8 28.93 12.50 9.47
C ARG A 8 27.46 12.75 9.84
N ALA A 9 26.75 13.43 8.94
CA ALA A 9 25.30 13.49 8.98
C ALA A 9 24.71 12.14 8.52
N VAL A 10 23.65 11.71 9.20
CA VAL A 10 22.91 10.47 8.92
C VAL A 10 22.45 10.41 7.45
N VAL A 11 22.09 11.56 6.87
CA VAL A 11 21.69 11.69 5.47
C VAL A 11 22.79 12.35 4.65
N ARG A 12 23.13 11.74 3.51
CA ARG A 12 24.14 12.23 2.55
C ARG A 12 23.48 12.85 1.32
N PRO A 13 24.15 13.76 0.58
CA PRO A 13 23.61 14.33 -0.66
C PRO A 13 23.26 13.30 -1.74
N LEU A 14 23.93 12.14 -1.75
CA LEU A 14 23.59 11.02 -2.64
C LEU A 14 22.31 10.26 -2.26
N LEU A 15 21.62 10.62 -1.16
CA LEU A 15 20.25 10.16 -0.90
C LEU A 15 19.28 10.87 -1.85
N THR A 16 19.40 10.55 -3.13
CA THR A 16 18.68 11.17 -4.22
C THR A 16 18.61 10.19 -5.39
N ASP A 17 17.67 10.41 -6.30
CA ASP A 17 17.55 9.62 -7.51
C ASP A 17 18.45 10.19 -8.62
N LEU A 18 18.90 9.35 -9.55
CA LEU A 18 19.73 9.77 -10.70
C LEU A 18 19.07 10.90 -11.51
N TYR A 19 17.73 10.88 -11.62
CA TYR A 19 17.02 11.92 -12.38
C TYR A 19 17.15 13.31 -11.75
N GLN A 20 17.41 13.43 -10.45
CA GLN A 20 17.64 14.73 -9.81
C GLN A 20 18.95 15.33 -10.32
N VAL A 21 19.98 14.50 -10.51
CA VAL A 21 21.28 14.93 -11.04
C VAL A 21 21.20 15.23 -12.54
N THR A 22 20.43 14.45 -13.31
CA THR A 22 20.23 14.77 -14.75
C THR A 22 19.41 16.05 -14.94
N MET A 23 18.42 16.34 -14.08
CA MET A 23 17.74 17.63 -14.06
C MET A 23 18.67 18.77 -13.65
N ALA A 24 19.56 18.55 -12.67
CA ALA A 24 20.58 19.53 -12.28
C ALA A 24 21.50 19.87 -13.46
N LEU A 25 22.00 18.86 -14.20
CA LEU A 25 22.76 19.07 -15.44
C LEU A 25 21.94 19.84 -16.49
N GLY A 26 20.65 19.52 -16.64
CA GLY A 26 19.74 20.25 -17.52
C GLY A 26 19.61 21.73 -17.17
N TYR A 27 19.44 22.07 -15.88
CA TYR A 27 19.40 23.46 -15.42
C TYR A 27 20.74 24.17 -15.61
N TRP A 28 21.85 23.50 -15.30
CA TRP A 28 23.19 24.04 -15.48
C TRP A 28 23.46 24.36 -16.95
N ARG A 29 23.19 23.40 -17.85
CA ARG A 29 23.39 23.57 -19.29
C ARG A 29 22.50 24.67 -19.89
N ALA A 30 21.30 24.85 -19.35
CA ALA A 30 20.37 25.90 -19.76
C ALA A 30 20.70 27.28 -19.16
N GLY A 31 21.74 27.42 -18.32
CA GLY A 31 22.09 28.67 -17.66
C GLY A 31 21.10 29.08 -16.55
N ARG A 32 20.31 28.12 -16.04
CA ARG A 32 19.21 28.35 -15.07
C ARG A 32 19.54 27.92 -13.65
N ALA A 33 20.73 27.36 -13.42
CA ALA A 33 21.11 26.78 -12.13
C ALA A 33 20.98 27.77 -10.96
N CYS A 34 21.34 29.03 -11.20
CA CYS A 34 21.33 30.10 -10.19
C CYS A 34 20.03 30.93 -10.16
N GLU A 35 19.01 30.59 -10.95
CA GLU A 35 17.72 31.29 -10.87
C GLU A 35 17.12 31.13 -9.47
N ALA A 36 16.63 32.22 -8.88
CA ALA A 36 15.96 32.15 -7.59
C ALA A 36 14.66 31.34 -7.71
N ALA A 37 14.52 30.29 -6.91
CA ALA A 37 13.36 29.41 -6.89
C ALA A 37 12.81 29.26 -5.48
N GLU A 38 11.52 28.98 -5.38
CA GLU A 38 10.84 28.61 -4.14
C GLU A 38 10.00 27.36 -4.32
N PHE A 39 10.19 26.43 -3.40
CA PHE A 39 9.47 25.17 -3.31
C PHE A 39 8.74 25.06 -1.99
N GLU A 40 7.62 24.35 -2.00
CA GLU A 40 6.85 24.05 -0.79
C GLU A 40 6.73 22.53 -0.60
N LEU A 41 6.96 22.09 0.64
CA LEU A 41 6.72 20.73 1.08
C LEU A 41 5.42 20.69 1.88
N PHE A 42 4.41 19.96 1.40
CA PHE A 42 3.13 19.78 2.08
C PHE A 42 2.58 18.37 1.81
N PHE A 43 1.44 18.00 2.38
CA PHE A 43 0.79 16.73 2.08
C PHE A 43 -0.66 16.94 1.62
N ARG A 44 -1.21 15.98 0.88
CA ARG A 44 -2.54 16.10 0.24
C ARG A 44 -3.69 15.55 1.07
N ARG A 45 -3.41 14.59 1.94
CA ARG A 45 -4.42 13.91 2.77
C ARG A 45 -3.80 13.56 4.12
N CYS A 46 -4.56 13.75 5.20
CA CYS A 46 -4.10 13.35 6.53
C CYS A 46 -3.91 11.83 6.60
N PRO A 47 -2.85 11.36 7.27
CA PRO A 47 -2.58 9.94 7.37
C PRO A 47 -3.61 9.23 8.27
N PHE A 48 -3.76 7.92 8.06
CA PHE A 48 -4.59 7.03 8.87
C PHE A 48 -6.10 7.38 8.90
N GLY A 49 -6.57 8.14 7.90
CA GLY A 49 -7.94 8.65 7.87
C GLY A 49 -8.26 9.66 8.98
N GLY A 50 -7.25 10.25 9.61
CA GLY A 50 -7.41 11.35 10.58
C GLY A 50 -7.72 12.69 9.92
N SER A 51 -7.80 13.75 10.73
CA SER A 51 -7.98 15.13 10.23
C SER A 51 -6.74 16.02 10.39
N PHE A 52 -5.70 15.56 11.08
CA PHE A 52 -4.47 16.31 11.32
C PHE A 52 -3.23 15.43 11.14
N ALA A 53 -2.08 16.09 11.03
CA ALA A 53 -0.77 15.50 11.25
C ALA A 53 0.03 16.35 12.24
N LEU A 54 1.07 15.79 12.84
CA LEU A 54 2.08 16.55 13.57
C LEU A 54 3.28 16.81 12.66
N ALA A 55 3.69 18.07 12.55
CA ALA A 55 4.91 18.45 11.86
C ALA A 55 6.14 17.99 12.66
N ALA A 56 7.04 17.26 12.00
CA ALA A 56 8.27 16.75 12.59
C ALA A 56 9.34 16.49 11.51
N GLY A 57 10.61 16.42 11.90
CA GLY A 57 11.74 16.15 11.01
C GLY A 57 12.60 17.38 10.67
N LEU A 58 12.18 18.57 11.10
CA LEU A 58 12.89 19.82 10.84
C LEU A 58 14.32 19.80 11.38
N ARG A 59 14.53 19.24 12.58
CA ARG A 59 15.87 19.19 13.17
C ARG A 59 16.85 18.42 12.28
N ASP A 60 16.42 17.28 11.76
CA ASP A 60 17.26 16.44 10.92
C ASP A 60 17.46 17.08 9.53
N CYS A 61 16.45 17.79 9.01
CA CYS A 61 16.60 18.62 7.80
C CYS A 61 17.66 19.70 7.97
N ILE A 62 17.61 20.46 9.07
CA ILE A 62 18.59 21.54 9.32
C ILE A 62 20.00 20.97 9.52
N CYS A 63 20.13 19.84 10.22
CA CYS A 63 21.42 19.14 10.31
C CYS A 63 21.95 18.77 8.93
N PHE A 64 21.13 18.15 8.08
CA PHE A 64 21.49 17.78 6.71
C PHE A 64 21.92 18.98 5.87
N LEU A 65 21.13 20.06 5.86
CA LEU A 65 21.43 21.27 5.07
C LEU A 65 22.74 21.92 5.49
N ARG A 66 23.04 21.96 6.79
CA ARG A 66 24.29 22.54 7.30
C ARG A 66 25.53 21.71 6.97
N SER A 67 25.36 20.40 6.84
CA SER A 67 26.44 19.47 6.48
C SER A 67 26.48 19.14 4.99
N PHE A 68 25.62 19.73 4.17
CA PHE A 68 25.49 19.38 2.76
C PHE A 68 26.79 19.71 2.02
N ARG A 69 27.51 18.65 1.60
CA ARG A 69 28.70 18.71 0.75
C ARG A 69 28.80 17.41 -0.05
N LEU A 70 28.97 17.52 -1.36
CA LEU A 70 29.34 16.38 -2.21
C LEU A 70 30.85 16.15 -2.06
N GLN A 71 31.24 14.95 -1.66
CA GLN A 71 32.65 14.57 -1.57
C GLN A 71 33.20 14.24 -2.96
N ASP A 72 34.53 14.26 -3.12
CA ASP A 72 35.16 13.93 -4.40
C ASP A 72 34.77 12.53 -4.89
N ALA A 73 34.65 11.56 -3.98
CA ALA A 73 34.18 10.22 -4.30
C ALA A 73 32.73 10.21 -4.81
N ASP A 74 31.86 11.07 -4.26
CA ASP A 74 30.47 11.21 -4.72
C ASP A 74 30.43 11.76 -6.15
N VAL A 75 31.22 12.80 -6.43
CA VAL A 75 31.30 13.42 -7.75
C VAL A 75 31.93 12.49 -8.79
N GLN A 76 32.95 11.71 -8.41
CA GLN A 76 33.53 10.67 -9.26
C GLN A 76 32.51 9.59 -9.63
N PHE A 77 31.72 9.14 -8.65
CA PHE A 77 30.62 8.21 -8.92
C PHE A 77 29.59 8.81 -9.88
N LEU A 78 29.16 10.06 -9.66
CA LEU A 78 28.23 10.75 -10.56
C LEU A 78 28.79 10.88 -11.99
N ALA A 79 30.08 11.15 -12.14
CA ALA A 79 30.75 11.18 -13.44
C ALA A 79 30.72 9.82 -14.16
N SER A 80 30.77 8.71 -13.41
CA SER A 80 30.72 7.36 -13.99
C SER A 80 29.34 6.93 -14.50
N VAL A 81 28.26 7.52 -13.97
CA VAL A 81 26.88 7.14 -14.33
C VAL A 81 26.19 8.14 -15.26
N LEU A 82 26.72 9.35 -15.38
CA LEU A 82 26.28 10.35 -16.36
C LEU A 82 26.91 10.08 -17.74
N PRO A 83 26.37 10.67 -18.82
CA PRO A 83 26.94 10.52 -20.16
C PRO A 83 28.45 10.87 -20.17
N PRO A 84 29.30 10.09 -20.85
CA PRO A 84 30.75 10.30 -20.83
C PRO A 84 31.18 11.63 -21.46
N ASP A 85 30.31 12.23 -22.27
CA ASP A 85 30.45 13.54 -22.89
C ASP A 85 29.89 14.69 -22.02
N THR A 86 29.55 14.42 -20.76
CA THR A 86 29.15 15.46 -19.81
C THR A 86 30.30 16.43 -19.58
N ASP A 87 29.99 17.73 -19.66
CA ASP A 87 30.96 18.80 -19.48
C ASP A 87 31.68 18.69 -18.12
N PRO A 88 33.02 18.60 -18.10
CA PRO A 88 33.81 18.56 -16.86
C PRO A 88 33.51 19.69 -15.87
N GLU A 89 33.16 20.89 -16.37
CA GLU A 89 32.84 22.05 -15.52
C GLU A 89 31.58 21.84 -14.67
N PHE A 90 30.65 20.99 -15.10
CA PHE A 90 29.48 20.64 -14.29
C PHE A 90 29.90 19.91 -13.01
N PHE A 91 30.92 19.05 -13.07
CA PHE A 91 31.41 18.35 -11.89
C PHE A 91 32.15 19.29 -10.93
N GLU A 92 32.86 20.30 -11.45
CA GLU A 92 33.40 21.38 -10.61
C GLU A 92 32.27 22.18 -9.94
N HIS A 93 31.20 22.47 -10.67
CA HIS A 93 30.02 23.11 -10.09
C HIS A 93 29.42 22.27 -8.95
N LEU A 94 29.28 20.95 -9.13
CA LEU A 94 28.80 20.04 -8.08
C LEU A 94 29.69 20.04 -6.83
N ARG A 95 31.02 20.05 -6.98
CA ARG A 95 31.96 20.13 -5.84
C ARG A 95 31.81 21.43 -5.05
N ALA A 96 31.52 22.53 -5.74
CA ALA A 96 31.34 23.84 -5.11
C ALA A 96 29.98 24.02 -4.41
N LEU A 97 29.01 23.13 -4.61
CA LEU A 97 27.67 23.27 -4.04
C LEU A 97 27.68 23.23 -2.51
N ASP A 98 26.95 24.18 -1.92
CA ASP A 98 26.51 24.14 -0.54
C ASP A 98 25.18 24.85 -0.34
N CYS A 99 24.65 24.76 0.88
CA CYS A 99 23.39 25.38 1.25
C CYS A 99 23.53 26.86 1.70
N SER A 100 24.63 27.56 1.39
CA SER A 100 24.79 28.97 1.78
C SER A 100 23.76 29.90 1.11
N GLY A 101 23.26 29.57 -0.08
CA GLY A 101 22.19 30.33 -0.74
C GLY A 101 20.76 29.96 -0.33
N VAL A 102 20.59 29.05 0.63
CA VAL A 102 19.28 28.46 0.96
C VAL A 102 18.61 29.16 2.14
N THR A 103 17.33 29.45 2.00
CA THR A 103 16.45 29.97 3.05
C THR A 103 15.33 28.96 3.28
N VAL A 104 15.03 28.67 4.55
CA VAL A 104 13.98 27.72 4.96
C VAL A 104 13.05 28.38 5.96
N ARG A 105 11.76 28.40 5.62
CA ARG A 105 10.68 28.64 6.58
C ARG A 105 10.00 27.32 6.89
N ALA A 106 9.66 27.06 8.15
CA ALA A 106 9.05 25.79 8.54
C ALA A 106 8.02 25.96 9.64
N LEU A 107 7.07 25.03 9.69
CA LEU A 107 6.28 24.81 10.89
C LEU A 107 7.21 24.35 12.04
N PRO A 108 7.07 24.92 13.25
CA PRO A 108 7.71 24.37 14.43
C PRO A 108 7.38 22.90 14.63
N GLU A 109 8.34 22.10 15.11
CA GLU A 109 8.05 20.69 15.41
C GLU A 109 7.00 20.57 16.52
N GLY A 110 6.05 19.67 16.34
CA GLY A 110 4.88 19.52 17.19
C GLY A 110 3.68 20.37 16.77
N SER A 111 3.81 21.28 15.80
CA SER A 111 2.65 21.97 15.22
C SER A 111 1.67 20.97 14.60
N LEU A 112 0.37 21.20 14.79
CA LEU A 112 -0.64 20.55 13.96
C LEU A 112 -0.56 21.09 12.54
N ALA A 113 -0.50 20.17 11.57
CA ALA A 113 -0.47 20.45 10.15
C ALA A 113 -1.69 19.85 9.46
N PHE A 114 -2.12 20.52 8.39
CA PHE A 114 -3.32 20.19 7.64
C PHE A 114 -3.03 20.09 6.13
N PRO A 115 -3.85 19.36 5.37
CA PRO A 115 -3.61 19.15 3.95
C PRO A 115 -3.52 20.47 3.18
N GLY A 116 -2.56 20.56 2.25
CA GLY A 116 -2.37 21.75 1.42
C GLY A 116 -1.65 22.92 2.10
N VAL A 117 -1.45 22.89 3.43
CA VAL A 117 -0.66 23.89 4.15
C VAL A 117 0.82 23.49 4.13
N PRO A 118 1.76 24.40 3.76
CA PRO A 118 3.19 24.09 3.76
C PRO A 118 3.72 23.69 5.15
N LEU A 119 4.44 22.57 5.19
CA LEU A 119 5.30 22.18 6.32
C LEU A 119 6.65 22.92 6.25
N LEU A 120 7.21 23.02 5.03
CA LEU A 120 8.41 23.78 4.73
C LEU A 120 8.23 24.60 3.46
N GLN A 121 8.88 25.76 3.44
CA GLN A 121 9.16 26.56 2.25
C GLN A 121 10.67 26.67 2.11
N VAL A 122 11.20 26.29 0.96
CA VAL A 122 12.64 26.25 0.67
C VAL A 122 12.90 27.14 -0.53
N SER A 123 13.70 28.19 -0.32
CA SER A 123 14.01 29.19 -1.34
C SER A 123 15.52 29.31 -1.55
N GLY A 124 15.97 29.46 -2.78
CA GLY A 124 17.40 29.52 -3.12
C GLY A 124 17.67 29.26 -4.61
N PRO A 125 18.93 28.98 -5.00
CA PRO A 125 19.29 28.64 -6.38
C PRO A 125 18.54 27.40 -6.87
N LEU A 126 17.88 27.49 -8.03
CA LEU A 126 16.98 26.48 -8.59
C LEU A 126 17.59 25.07 -8.61
N LEU A 127 18.82 24.92 -9.09
CA LEU A 127 19.49 23.62 -9.15
C LEU A 127 19.63 23.01 -7.76
N LEU A 128 20.10 23.82 -6.80
CA LEU A 128 20.36 23.36 -5.45
C LEU A 128 19.06 23.00 -4.73
N VAL A 129 18.06 23.88 -4.70
CA VAL A 129 16.81 23.61 -3.98
C VAL A 129 15.97 22.50 -4.63
N GLN A 130 16.23 22.17 -5.89
CA GLN A 130 15.70 20.97 -6.54
C GLN A 130 16.37 19.69 -6.01
N LEU A 131 17.70 19.67 -5.85
CA LEU A 131 18.43 18.51 -5.28
C LEU A 131 18.00 18.17 -3.85
N LEU A 132 17.46 19.15 -3.10
CA LEU A 132 16.98 18.96 -1.74
C LEU A 132 15.63 18.23 -1.65
N GLU A 133 14.91 18.03 -2.77
CA GLU A 133 13.57 17.42 -2.79
C GLU A 133 13.56 16.05 -2.09
N THR A 134 14.41 15.13 -2.53
CA THR A 134 14.36 13.73 -2.07
C THR A 134 14.74 13.59 -0.59
N PRO A 135 15.87 14.16 -0.09
CA PRO A 135 16.22 14.11 1.32
C PRO A 135 15.17 14.74 2.24
N LEU A 136 14.64 15.92 1.89
CA LEU A 136 13.66 16.62 2.72
C LEU A 136 12.33 15.86 2.76
N LEU A 137 11.88 15.28 1.63
CA LEU A 137 10.71 14.40 1.62
C LEU A 137 10.90 13.19 2.52
N CYS A 138 12.07 12.52 2.46
CA CYS A 138 12.36 11.36 3.28
C CYS A 138 12.27 11.67 4.78
N LEU A 139 13.01 12.71 5.21
CA LEU A 139 13.11 13.13 6.61
C LEU A 139 11.76 13.57 7.19
N VAL A 140 11.06 14.46 6.49
CA VAL A 140 9.82 15.06 7.00
C VAL A 140 8.67 14.07 6.96
N SER A 141 8.55 13.29 5.87
CA SER A 141 7.42 12.35 5.71
C SER A 141 7.42 11.29 6.78
N TYR A 142 8.58 10.67 7.07
CA TYR A 142 8.64 9.58 8.03
C TYR A 142 8.50 10.09 9.47
N ALA A 143 9.21 11.17 9.82
CA ALA A 143 9.12 11.78 11.15
C ALA A 143 7.69 12.21 11.48
N SER A 144 7.03 12.93 10.56
CA SER A 144 5.66 13.42 10.75
C SER A 144 4.64 12.28 10.78
N LEU A 145 4.85 11.21 9.99
CA LEU A 145 4.01 10.01 10.03
C LEU A 145 4.06 9.31 11.38
N VAL A 146 5.26 9.06 11.90
CA VAL A 146 5.45 8.39 13.20
C VAL A 146 4.93 9.25 14.35
N ALA A 147 5.24 10.55 14.36
CA ALA A 147 4.70 11.47 15.36
C ALA A 147 3.16 11.47 15.37
N THR A 148 2.54 11.51 14.18
CA THR A 148 1.09 11.48 14.04
C THR A 148 0.51 10.14 14.52
N ASN A 149 1.14 9.02 14.19
CA ASN A 149 0.71 7.69 14.66
C ASN A 149 0.81 7.60 16.19
N ALA A 150 1.92 8.05 16.78
CA ALA A 150 2.10 8.07 18.22
C ALA A 150 1.08 8.98 18.94
N ALA A 151 0.73 10.13 18.36
CA ALA A 151 -0.33 10.98 18.88
C ALA A 151 -1.70 10.30 18.85
N ARG A 152 -2.02 9.57 17.77
CA ARG A 152 -3.26 8.77 17.68
C ARG A 152 -3.28 7.68 18.76
N LEU A 153 -2.19 6.96 18.94
CA LEU A 153 -2.08 5.92 19.99
C LEU A 153 -2.19 6.54 21.39
N ARG A 154 -1.61 7.72 21.63
CA ARG A 154 -1.80 8.49 22.87
C ARG A 154 -3.27 8.86 23.09
N LEU A 155 -4.00 9.31 22.05
CA LEU A 155 -5.42 9.61 22.16
C LEU A 155 -6.25 8.37 22.55
N ILE A 156 -5.91 7.18 22.05
CA ILE A 156 -6.57 5.92 22.43
C ILE A 156 -6.24 5.54 23.87
N ALA A 157 -4.96 5.63 24.25
CA ALA A 157 -4.47 5.19 25.55
C ALA A 157 -4.92 6.10 26.69
N GLY A 158 -5.25 7.36 26.39
CA GLY A 158 -5.48 8.40 27.37
C GLY A 158 -4.19 8.87 28.06
N PRO A 159 -4.28 9.83 28.99
CA PRO A 159 -3.11 10.38 29.68
C PRO A 159 -2.54 9.44 30.76
N ASP A 160 -3.35 8.54 31.32
CA ASP A 160 -3.00 7.78 32.53
C ASP A 160 -2.08 6.59 32.26
N LYS A 161 -2.21 5.96 31.08
CA LYS A 161 -1.39 4.80 30.71
C LYS A 161 -0.02 5.26 30.23
N ARG A 162 1.05 4.59 30.69
CA ARG A 162 2.40 4.83 30.17
C ARG A 162 2.60 4.06 28.87
N LEU A 163 3.00 4.76 27.81
CA LEU A 163 3.31 4.17 26.50
C LEU A 163 4.82 4.07 26.33
N LEU A 164 5.29 2.90 25.91
CA LEU A 164 6.70 2.59 25.75
C LEU A 164 6.95 2.08 24.32
N GLU A 165 7.85 2.76 23.60
CA GLU A 165 8.20 2.42 22.22
C GLU A 165 9.26 1.29 22.22
N MET A 166 8.92 0.15 21.60
CA MET A 166 9.65 -1.12 21.65
C MET A 166 9.91 -1.72 20.26
N GLY A 167 9.82 -0.90 19.22
CA GLY A 167 9.79 -1.30 17.82
C GLY A 167 11.13 -1.29 17.12
N LEU A 168 12.22 -0.84 17.74
CA LEU A 168 13.57 -0.76 17.15
C LEU A 168 13.93 -1.97 16.27
N ARG A 169 13.69 -3.19 16.76
CA ARG A 169 14.00 -4.46 16.05
C ARG A 169 13.19 -4.73 14.77
N ARG A 170 12.16 -3.92 14.48
CA ARG A 170 11.27 -4.01 13.31
C ARG A 170 11.24 -2.71 12.50
N ALA A 171 11.97 -1.68 12.93
CA ALA A 171 12.01 -0.41 12.24
C ALA A 171 12.69 -0.55 10.87
N GLN A 172 12.37 0.34 9.95
CA GLN A 172 12.79 0.25 8.55
C GLN A 172 14.14 0.93 8.33
N GLY A 173 15.16 0.13 8.02
CA GLY A 173 16.51 0.63 7.78
C GLY A 173 17.30 0.99 9.06
N PRO A 174 18.58 1.38 8.92
CA PRO A 174 19.47 1.67 10.05
C PRO A 174 18.97 2.84 10.91
N ASP A 175 18.44 3.90 10.28
CA ASP A 175 17.99 5.10 10.99
C ASP A 175 16.52 5.07 11.39
N GLY A 176 15.73 4.18 10.79
CA GLY A 176 14.29 4.11 11.04
C GLY A 176 13.97 3.90 12.51
N GLY A 177 14.78 3.12 13.22
CA GLY A 177 14.62 2.89 14.65
C GLY A 177 14.92 4.13 15.49
N PHE A 178 16.00 4.84 15.19
CA PHE A 178 16.39 6.08 15.87
C PHE A 178 15.31 7.16 15.69
N THR A 179 14.95 7.43 14.45
CA THR A 179 13.94 8.41 14.06
C THR A 179 12.58 8.06 14.66
N ALA A 180 12.15 6.79 14.59
CA ALA A 180 10.86 6.39 15.13
C ALA A 180 10.75 6.59 16.64
N SER A 181 11.81 6.29 17.40
CA SER A 181 11.83 6.47 18.86
C SER A 181 11.67 7.94 19.25
N ILE A 182 12.40 8.85 18.59
CA ILE A 182 12.35 10.30 18.85
C ILE A 182 10.95 10.85 18.58
N TYR A 183 10.41 10.55 17.40
CA TYR A 183 9.14 11.13 16.98
C TYR A 183 7.93 10.43 17.60
N SER A 184 8.09 9.19 18.08
CA SER A 184 7.09 8.57 18.97
C SER A 184 7.00 9.30 20.31
N TYR A 185 8.15 9.68 20.88
CA TYR A 185 8.20 10.46 22.11
C TYR A 185 7.54 11.84 21.93
N LEU A 186 7.88 12.55 20.85
CA LEU A 186 7.25 13.82 20.47
C LEU A 186 5.72 13.68 20.34
N GLY A 187 5.26 12.62 19.65
CA GLY A 187 3.83 12.35 19.45
C GLY A 187 3.07 12.02 20.74
N GLY A 188 3.77 11.58 21.81
CA GLY A 188 3.17 11.43 23.13
C GLY A 188 3.55 10.16 23.88
N PHE A 189 4.45 9.31 23.38
CA PHE A 189 4.97 8.18 24.16
C PHE A 189 5.81 8.68 25.34
N ASN A 190 5.94 7.88 26.40
CA ASN A 190 6.65 8.28 27.62
C ASN A 190 8.14 7.92 27.59
N SER A 191 8.50 6.86 26.89
CA SER A 191 9.87 6.34 26.84
C SER A 191 10.07 5.43 25.63
N SER A 192 11.32 5.10 25.34
CA SER A 192 11.72 4.15 24.31
C SER A 192 12.71 3.11 24.85
N SER A 193 12.77 1.95 24.23
CA SER A 193 13.85 0.97 24.42
C SER A 193 15.15 1.31 23.71
N ASN A 194 15.12 2.29 22.80
CA ASN A 194 16.26 2.63 21.96
C ASN A 194 17.27 3.49 22.72
N THR A 195 18.41 2.90 23.08
CA THR A 195 19.48 3.54 23.83
C THR A 195 20.12 4.71 23.07
N LEU A 196 20.22 4.63 21.73
CA LEU A 196 20.79 5.71 20.90
C LEU A 196 19.91 6.95 20.95
N SER A 197 18.58 6.78 20.95
CA SER A 197 17.64 7.91 21.11
C SER A 197 17.77 8.58 22.47
N GLY A 198 18.04 7.81 23.53
CA GLY A 198 18.34 8.34 24.85
C GLY A 198 19.66 9.08 24.91
N GLN A 199 20.71 8.52 24.32
CA GLN A 199 22.05 9.12 24.30
C GLN A 199 22.08 10.44 23.53
N LEU A 200 21.52 10.49 22.32
CA LEU A 200 21.65 11.64 21.43
C LEU A 200 20.53 12.68 21.58
N ARG A 201 19.34 12.28 22.05
CA ARG A 201 18.16 13.16 22.10
C ARG A 201 17.48 13.21 23.46
N GLY A 202 18.04 12.57 24.48
CA GLY A 202 17.53 12.63 25.85
C GLY A 202 16.16 11.95 26.02
N VAL A 203 15.75 11.09 25.09
CA VAL A 203 14.51 10.32 25.23
C VAL A 203 14.65 9.40 26.45
N PRO A 204 13.69 9.40 27.40
CA PRO A 204 13.74 8.49 28.53
C PRO A 204 13.83 7.04 28.08
N VAL A 205 14.88 6.33 28.52
CA VAL A 205 15.10 4.94 28.14
C VAL A 205 14.46 4.03 29.18
N ALA A 206 13.62 3.10 28.71
CA ALA A 206 13.04 2.07 29.54
C ALA A 206 13.10 0.70 28.86
N GLY A 207 13.43 -0.31 29.64
CA GLY A 207 13.61 -1.67 29.19
C GLY A 207 13.12 -2.66 30.24
N THR A 208 12.79 -3.85 29.76
CA THR A 208 12.41 -5.02 30.57
C THR A 208 13.32 -6.18 30.17
N LEU A 209 13.16 -7.32 30.83
CA LEU A 209 13.88 -8.57 30.52
C LEU A 209 13.50 -9.14 29.14
N ALA A 210 14.41 -9.90 28.52
CA ALA A 210 14.11 -10.66 27.30
C ALA A 210 13.85 -12.15 27.64
N HIS A 211 13.00 -12.82 26.86
CA HIS A 211 12.78 -14.26 27.02
C HIS A 211 14.08 -15.06 26.88
N SER A 212 14.97 -14.67 25.96
CA SER A 212 16.27 -15.32 25.76
C SER A 212 17.15 -15.32 27.01
N PHE A 213 17.08 -14.25 27.83
CA PHE A 213 17.78 -14.22 29.11
C PHE A 213 17.20 -15.28 30.05
N VAL A 214 15.89 -15.33 30.22
CA VAL A 214 15.23 -16.32 31.10
C VAL A 214 15.49 -17.76 30.65
N THR A 215 15.37 -18.04 29.35
CA THR A 215 15.55 -19.40 28.81
C THR A 215 17.00 -19.86 28.72
N SER A 216 17.98 -18.97 28.98
CA SER A 216 19.40 -19.34 29.01
C SER A 216 19.81 -20.07 30.29
N PHE A 217 18.94 -20.08 31.31
CA PHE A 217 19.20 -20.72 32.60
C PHE A 217 18.49 -22.08 32.68
N SER A 218 19.26 -23.12 33.01
CA SER A 218 18.81 -24.48 33.29
C SER A 218 18.27 -24.65 34.72
N GLY A 219 18.68 -23.78 35.65
CA GLY A 219 18.39 -23.86 37.08
C GLY A 219 19.50 -24.53 37.90
N SER A 220 20.58 -24.98 37.27
CA SER A 220 21.78 -25.52 37.92
C SER A 220 22.89 -24.48 38.11
N GLU A 221 22.72 -23.29 37.54
CA GLU A 221 23.70 -22.22 37.61
C GLU A 221 23.87 -21.72 39.05
N VAL A 222 25.14 -21.60 39.46
CA VAL A 222 25.51 -20.96 40.72
C VAL A 222 26.16 -19.62 40.38
N PRO A 223 25.60 -18.48 40.80
CA PRO A 223 26.25 -17.20 40.57
C PRO A 223 27.60 -17.17 41.31
N PRO A 224 28.67 -16.62 40.71
CA PRO A 224 29.98 -16.53 41.36
C PRO A 224 29.94 -15.85 42.72
N ASP A 225 29.03 -14.88 42.88
CA ASP A 225 28.72 -14.24 44.14
C ASP A 225 27.19 -14.18 44.33
N PRO A 226 26.60 -15.07 45.16
CA PRO A 226 25.16 -15.06 45.45
C PRO A 226 24.77 -14.00 46.50
N MET A 227 25.73 -13.27 47.06
CA MET A 227 25.51 -12.44 48.23
C MET A 227 24.98 -11.06 47.84
N LEU A 228 23.88 -10.62 48.43
CA LEU A 228 23.31 -9.29 48.23
C LEU A 228 23.40 -8.48 49.54
N ALA A 229 23.89 -7.25 49.44
CA ALA A 229 23.91 -6.33 50.58
C ALA A 229 22.52 -5.74 50.86
N PRO A 230 22.17 -5.40 52.11
CA PRO A 230 20.96 -4.64 52.40
C PRO A 230 20.95 -3.27 51.71
N ALA A 231 19.76 -2.72 51.42
CA ALA A 231 19.59 -1.44 50.74
C ALA A 231 20.12 -0.24 51.55
N SER A 232 20.20 -0.37 52.87
CA SER A 232 20.84 0.57 53.80
C SER A 232 22.37 0.58 53.69
N SER A 233 22.97 -0.46 53.07
CA SER A 233 24.40 -0.76 53.11
C SER A 233 24.94 -1.07 54.52
N GLU A 234 24.05 -1.23 55.51
CA GLU A 234 24.37 -1.60 56.88
C GLU A 234 23.89 -3.02 57.16
N GLY A 235 24.80 -3.88 57.63
CA GLY A 235 24.50 -5.28 57.95
C GLY A 235 25.18 -6.30 57.04
N PRO A 236 25.09 -7.60 57.38
CA PRO A 236 25.72 -8.66 56.61
C PRO A 236 25.04 -8.84 55.25
N ARG A 237 25.84 -9.17 54.23
CA ARG A 237 25.30 -9.62 52.94
C ARG A 237 24.58 -10.96 53.14
N VAL A 238 23.51 -11.20 52.38
CA VAL A 238 22.69 -12.40 52.47
C VAL A 238 22.77 -13.17 51.15
N ASP A 239 22.85 -14.50 51.21
CA ASP A 239 22.68 -15.35 50.02
C ASP A 239 21.24 -15.21 49.50
N LEU A 240 21.10 -14.51 48.38
CA LEU A 240 19.79 -14.20 47.81
C LEU A 240 19.07 -15.47 47.35
N MET A 241 19.79 -16.44 46.76
CA MET A 241 19.19 -17.68 46.26
C MET A 241 18.61 -18.51 47.41
N ALA A 242 19.34 -18.59 48.54
CA ALA A 242 18.86 -19.25 49.74
C ALA A 242 17.58 -18.61 50.29
N SER A 243 17.55 -17.27 50.42
CA SER A 243 16.34 -16.55 50.87
C SER A 243 15.16 -16.72 49.89
N VAL A 244 15.41 -16.65 48.59
CA VAL A 244 14.38 -16.85 47.56
C VAL A 244 13.77 -18.26 47.63
N ASN A 245 14.57 -19.30 47.86
CA ASN A 245 14.05 -20.66 48.01
C ASN A 245 13.20 -20.82 49.28
N LEU A 246 13.50 -20.09 50.35
CA LEU A 246 12.66 -20.05 51.56
C LEU A 246 11.32 -19.36 51.28
N TRP A 247 11.36 -18.21 50.60
CA TRP A 247 10.16 -17.47 50.21
C TRP A 247 9.29 -18.22 49.22
N LEU A 248 9.90 -18.94 48.27
CA LEU A 248 9.17 -19.74 47.30
C LEU A 248 8.27 -20.78 47.99
N LYS A 249 8.76 -21.44 49.05
CA LYS A 249 7.94 -22.38 49.83
C LYS A 249 6.69 -21.71 50.40
N ARG A 250 6.85 -20.51 50.99
CA ARG A 250 5.74 -19.75 51.59
C ARG A 250 4.75 -19.27 50.53
N VAL A 251 5.24 -18.79 49.39
CA VAL A 251 4.43 -18.35 48.25
C VAL A 251 3.64 -19.52 47.66
N CYS A 252 4.28 -20.66 47.41
CA CYS A 252 3.62 -21.85 46.88
C CYS A 252 2.51 -22.35 47.80
N ILE A 253 2.72 -22.36 49.13
CA ILE A 253 1.68 -22.70 50.11
C ILE A 253 0.48 -21.76 49.98
N HIS A 254 0.72 -20.44 49.92
CA HIS A 254 -0.35 -19.45 49.79
C HIS A 254 -1.11 -19.57 48.46
N LEU A 255 -0.41 -19.88 47.36
CA LEU A 255 -1.02 -20.02 46.04
C LEU A 255 -1.59 -21.41 45.76
N GLY A 256 -1.47 -22.37 46.69
CA GLY A 256 -1.94 -23.74 46.50
C GLY A 256 -1.14 -24.54 45.46
N LEU A 257 0.16 -24.23 45.30
CA LEU A 257 1.07 -24.88 44.35
C LEU A 257 2.06 -25.80 45.06
N LYS A 258 2.53 -26.83 44.36
CA LYS A 258 3.69 -27.61 44.82
C LYS A 258 4.97 -26.84 44.53
N VAL A 259 5.92 -26.89 45.45
CA VAL A 259 7.21 -26.16 45.36
C VAL A 259 8.05 -26.59 44.14
N GLN A 260 7.79 -27.77 43.56
CA GLN A 260 8.49 -28.24 42.36
C GLN A 260 7.92 -27.67 41.05
N GLU A 261 6.75 -27.02 41.07
CA GLU A 261 6.12 -26.50 39.85
C GLU A 261 6.82 -25.28 39.26
N PRO A 262 7.24 -24.26 40.05
CA PRO A 262 7.90 -23.10 39.48
C PRO A 262 9.28 -23.43 38.91
N HIS A 263 9.48 -23.08 37.64
CA HIS A 263 10.65 -23.48 36.85
C HIS A 263 11.94 -22.99 37.51
N PRO A 264 12.91 -23.88 37.82
CA PRO A 264 14.12 -23.50 38.53
C PRO A 264 15.04 -22.59 37.72
N GLY A 265 15.12 -22.78 36.40
CA GLY A 265 15.87 -21.88 35.51
C GLY A 265 15.29 -20.46 35.47
N GLU A 266 13.96 -20.33 35.53
CA GLU A 266 13.32 -19.01 35.54
C GLU A 266 13.60 -18.28 36.86
N ARG A 267 13.60 -19.03 37.97
CA ARG A 267 14.01 -18.52 39.28
C ARG A 267 15.47 -18.08 39.29
N ALA A 268 16.37 -18.90 38.76
CA ALA A 268 17.79 -18.56 38.65
C ALA A 268 18.00 -17.28 37.83
N ALA A 269 17.30 -17.12 36.71
CA ALA A 269 17.33 -15.91 35.90
C ALA A 269 16.86 -14.67 36.69
N PHE A 270 15.74 -14.78 37.42
CA PHE A 270 15.24 -13.67 38.24
C PHE A 270 16.18 -13.30 39.39
N VAL A 271 16.80 -14.29 40.04
CA VAL A 271 17.83 -14.05 41.06
C VAL A 271 19.05 -13.37 40.45
N ALA A 272 19.54 -13.84 39.31
CA ALA A 272 20.66 -13.22 38.62
C ALA A 272 20.35 -11.74 38.25
N TYR A 273 19.14 -11.47 37.75
CA TYR A 273 18.72 -10.11 37.45
C TYR A 273 18.56 -9.25 38.72
N ALA A 274 18.06 -9.82 39.81
CA ALA A 274 17.92 -9.14 41.10
C ALA A 274 19.27 -8.81 41.75
N LEU A 275 20.28 -9.68 41.62
CA LEU A 275 21.64 -9.41 42.07
C LEU A 275 22.25 -8.21 41.33
N ALA A 276 22.04 -8.12 40.02
CA ALA A 276 22.53 -7.01 39.20
C ALA A 276 21.73 -5.71 39.39
N PHE A 277 20.41 -5.82 39.56
CA PHE A 277 19.48 -4.68 39.58
C PHE A 277 18.51 -4.71 40.78
N PRO A 278 19.01 -4.72 42.03
CA PRO A 278 18.16 -4.93 43.21
C PRO A 278 17.15 -3.79 43.42
N ARG A 279 17.49 -2.55 43.03
CA ARG A 279 16.59 -1.38 43.07
C ARG A 279 15.63 -1.27 41.88
N ALA A 280 15.83 -2.09 40.84
CA ALA A 280 15.10 -2.02 39.57
C ALA A 280 14.64 -3.41 39.10
N PHE A 281 14.45 -4.34 40.03
CA PHE A 281 14.07 -5.72 39.73
C PHE A 281 12.69 -5.77 39.05
N GLN A 282 12.62 -6.48 37.93
CA GLN A 282 11.40 -6.69 37.15
C GLN A 282 11.27 -8.18 36.78
N GLY A 283 10.05 -8.69 36.69
CA GLY A 283 9.79 -10.08 36.31
C GLY A 283 9.12 -10.21 34.94
N LEU A 284 9.66 -11.05 34.05
CA LEU A 284 9.00 -11.45 32.80
C LEU A 284 8.24 -12.77 33.03
N LEU A 285 6.92 -12.70 33.18
CA LEU A 285 6.18 -13.78 33.83
C LEU A 285 5.76 -14.93 32.90
N ASP A 286 5.83 -14.75 31.59
CA ASP A 286 5.20 -15.63 30.61
C ASP A 286 6.21 -16.40 29.75
N SER A 287 7.40 -16.68 30.28
CA SER A 287 8.37 -17.54 29.58
C SER A 287 7.94 -19.01 29.58
N TYR A 288 7.33 -19.47 30.69
CA TYR A 288 6.79 -20.82 30.82
C TYR A 288 5.28 -20.79 31.13
N SER A 289 4.92 -20.51 32.38
CA SER A 289 3.54 -20.38 32.84
C SER A 289 3.44 -19.24 33.83
N VAL A 290 2.59 -18.25 33.54
CA VAL A 290 2.38 -17.09 34.42
C VAL A 290 1.97 -17.53 35.83
N ARG A 291 0.93 -18.35 35.94
CA ARG A 291 0.36 -18.74 37.24
C ARG A 291 1.21 -19.78 37.98
N ARG A 292 1.76 -20.76 37.28
CA ARG A 292 2.45 -21.90 37.91
C ARG A 292 3.96 -21.70 38.06
N SER A 293 4.54 -20.72 37.37
CA SER A 293 5.99 -20.49 37.36
C SER A 293 6.38 -19.03 37.54
N GLY A 294 6.08 -18.17 36.57
CA GLY A 294 6.59 -16.80 36.52
C GLY A 294 6.17 -15.97 37.73
N LEU A 295 4.87 -15.99 38.08
CA LEU A 295 4.36 -15.23 39.22
C LEU A 295 4.86 -15.76 40.58
N PRO A 296 4.82 -17.08 40.88
CA PRO A 296 5.45 -17.61 42.08
C PRO A 296 6.94 -17.27 42.21
N ASN A 297 7.71 -17.42 41.12
CA ASN A 297 9.14 -17.08 41.10
C ASN A 297 9.36 -15.58 41.31
N PHE A 298 8.58 -14.71 40.65
CA PHE A 298 8.65 -13.27 40.85
C PHE A 298 8.37 -12.87 42.29
N LEU A 299 7.28 -13.40 42.88
CA LEU A 299 6.91 -13.10 44.26
C LEU A 299 7.99 -13.56 45.25
N ALA A 300 8.56 -14.75 45.04
CA ALA A 300 9.64 -15.24 45.89
C ALA A 300 10.86 -14.30 45.88
N VAL A 301 11.26 -13.82 44.70
CA VAL A 301 12.36 -12.86 44.56
C VAL A 301 12.01 -11.48 45.10
N ALA A 302 10.82 -10.97 44.79
CA ALA A 302 10.35 -9.66 45.24
C ALA A 302 10.25 -9.56 46.78
N LEU A 303 9.79 -10.63 47.44
CA LEU A 303 9.69 -10.69 48.90
C LEU A 303 11.06 -10.83 49.58
N ALA A 304 11.95 -11.66 49.02
CA ALA A 304 13.34 -11.77 49.50
C ALA A 304 14.09 -10.43 49.38
N LEU A 305 13.92 -9.71 48.26
CA LEU A 305 14.43 -8.35 48.10
C LEU A 305 13.82 -7.37 49.10
N GLY A 306 12.53 -7.53 49.42
CA GLY A 306 11.81 -6.73 50.40
C GLY A 306 12.41 -6.81 51.81
N GLU A 307 12.84 -8.00 52.25
CA GLU A 307 13.54 -8.18 53.54
C GLU A 307 14.85 -7.41 53.62
N LEU A 308 15.50 -7.20 52.47
CA LEU A 308 16.73 -6.42 52.34
C LEU A 308 16.47 -4.92 52.13
N GLY A 309 15.21 -4.47 52.16
CA GLY A 309 14.83 -3.07 51.97
C GLY A 309 14.74 -2.62 50.51
N TYR A 310 14.81 -3.54 49.55
CA TYR A 310 14.58 -3.26 48.13
C TYR A 310 13.10 -3.41 47.75
N ARG A 311 12.73 -2.96 46.56
CA ARG A 311 11.37 -3.09 46.01
C ARG A 311 11.44 -3.48 44.54
N ALA A 312 10.57 -4.40 44.14
CA ALA A 312 10.37 -4.72 42.74
C ALA A 312 9.68 -3.53 42.03
N VAL A 313 10.05 -3.27 40.78
CA VAL A 313 9.58 -2.09 40.03
C VAL A 313 8.60 -2.43 38.91
N GLY A 314 8.34 -3.72 38.65
CA GLY A 314 7.30 -4.11 37.70
C GLY A 314 7.31 -5.58 37.29
N VAL A 315 6.26 -5.98 36.57
CA VAL A 315 6.18 -7.25 35.87
C VAL A 315 5.80 -7.03 34.40
N ARG A 316 6.20 -7.93 33.50
CA ARG A 316 5.82 -7.90 32.08
C ARG A 316 5.11 -9.19 31.65
N LEU A 317 4.09 -9.01 30.81
CA LEU A 317 3.43 -10.05 30.03
C LEU A 317 3.59 -9.75 28.53
N ASP A 318 3.90 -10.77 27.72
CA ASP A 318 4.05 -10.68 26.27
C ASP A 318 3.14 -11.69 25.51
N SER A 319 2.25 -12.39 26.19
CA SER A 319 1.38 -13.41 25.58
C SER A 319 0.13 -13.66 26.41
N GLY A 320 -0.88 -14.27 25.77
CA GLY A 320 -2.18 -14.53 26.38
C GLY A 320 -3.16 -13.35 26.35
N ASP A 321 -4.29 -13.46 27.07
CA ASP A 321 -5.18 -12.33 27.39
C ASP A 321 -4.57 -11.49 28.49
N LEU A 322 -3.80 -10.53 28.02
CA LEU A 322 -3.10 -9.53 28.79
C LEU A 322 -4.02 -8.77 29.77
N LEU A 323 -5.29 -8.53 29.40
CA LEU A 323 -6.22 -7.80 30.25
C LEU A 323 -6.70 -8.69 31.41
N GLN A 324 -7.10 -9.92 31.11
CA GLN A 324 -7.51 -10.89 32.13
C GLN A 324 -6.34 -11.21 33.07
N GLN A 325 -5.17 -11.51 32.52
CA GLN A 325 -3.98 -11.83 33.30
C GLN A 325 -3.55 -10.65 34.19
N ALA A 326 -3.63 -9.41 33.72
CA ALA A 326 -3.33 -8.24 34.55
C ALA A 326 -4.28 -8.13 35.76
N GLN A 327 -5.57 -8.41 35.58
CA GLN A 327 -6.55 -8.41 36.68
C GLN A 327 -6.26 -9.52 37.69
N GLU A 328 -5.95 -10.71 37.21
CA GLU A 328 -5.60 -11.86 38.06
C GLU A 328 -4.33 -11.61 38.86
N ILE A 329 -3.28 -11.08 38.20
CA ILE A 329 -2.01 -10.73 38.86
C ILE A 329 -2.23 -9.67 39.93
N ARG A 330 -3.01 -8.62 39.65
CA ARG A 330 -3.32 -7.60 40.66
C ARG A 330 -4.06 -8.19 41.85
N GLY A 331 -5.03 -9.08 41.59
CA GLY A 331 -5.73 -9.82 42.64
C GLY A 331 -4.77 -10.59 43.55
N ILE A 332 -3.81 -11.30 42.96
CA ILE A 332 -2.79 -12.04 43.72
C ILE A 332 -1.84 -11.09 44.45
N PHE A 333 -1.42 -9.97 43.85
CA PHE A 333 -0.61 -8.97 44.55
C PHE A 333 -1.32 -8.40 45.79
N ARG A 334 -2.63 -8.20 45.73
CA ARG A 334 -3.44 -7.79 46.89
C ARG A 334 -3.45 -8.86 47.98
N THR A 335 -3.75 -10.12 47.64
CA THR A 335 -3.85 -11.19 48.65
C THR A 335 -2.50 -11.50 49.29
N VAL A 336 -1.43 -11.57 48.48
CA VAL A 336 -0.06 -11.80 48.94
C VAL A 336 0.45 -10.61 49.74
N GLY A 337 0.19 -9.39 49.28
CA GLY A 337 0.55 -8.16 49.98
C GLY A 337 -0.10 -8.06 51.35
N ALA A 338 -1.37 -8.41 51.48
CA ALA A 338 -2.06 -8.49 52.76
C ALA A 338 -1.51 -9.62 53.65
N GLN A 339 -1.34 -10.82 53.09
CA GLN A 339 -0.88 -12.01 53.82
C GLN A 339 0.51 -11.83 54.43
N PHE A 340 1.44 -11.24 53.69
CA PHE A 340 2.83 -11.09 54.12
C PHE A 340 3.16 -9.68 54.61
N GLN A 341 2.15 -8.80 54.76
CA GLN A 341 2.29 -7.41 55.23
C GLN A 341 3.25 -6.57 54.36
N VAL A 342 3.12 -6.70 53.04
CA VAL A 342 3.94 -6.03 52.03
C VAL A 342 3.06 -5.13 51.16
N PRO A 343 2.62 -3.96 51.67
CA PRO A 343 1.60 -3.13 50.99
C PRO A 343 2.06 -2.55 49.65
N TRP A 344 3.36 -2.38 49.44
CA TRP A 344 3.89 -1.87 48.16
C TRP A 344 3.67 -2.84 47.00
N LEU A 345 3.47 -4.14 47.27
CA LEU A 345 3.30 -5.16 46.23
C LEU A 345 2.07 -4.90 45.36
N GLU A 346 0.97 -4.42 45.96
CA GLU A 346 -0.26 -4.07 45.22
C GLU A 346 0.00 -2.98 44.18
N SER A 347 0.94 -2.06 44.44
CA SER A 347 1.25 -0.93 43.55
C SER A 347 2.25 -1.26 42.44
N VAL A 348 2.78 -2.49 42.38
CA VAL A 348 3.79 -2.88 41.38
C VAL A 348 3.22 -2.74 39.96
N PRO A 349 3.83 -1.95 39.08
CA PRO A 349 3.34 -1.76 37.72
C PRO A 349 3.28 -3.06 36.91
N ILE A 350 2.19 -3.24 36.16
CA ILE A 350 2.01 -4.32 35.19
C ILE A 350 2.22 -3.75 33.79
N ALA A 351 3.29 -4.19 33.14
CA ALA A 351 3.61 -3.90 31.76
C ALA A 351 3.10 -5.01 30.84
N VAL A 352 2.61 -4.63 29.67
CA VAL A 352 2.19 -5.58 28.63
C VAL A 352 2.80 -5.21 27.30
N SER A 353 3.17 -6.22 26.50
CA SER A 353 3.62 -6.08 25.12
C SER A 353 3.04 -7.22 24.27
N ASN A 354 3.33 -7.20 22.96
CA ASN A 354 2.97 -8.18 21.90
C ASN A 354 1.94 -7.68 20.89
N ASN A 355 2.44 -7.28 19.70
CA ASN A 355 1.64 -6.93 18.52
C ASN A 355 0.42 -6.04 18.82
N ILE A 356 0.59 -5.08 19.74
CA ILE A 356 -0.47 -4.19 20.19
C ILE A 356 -0.79 -3.20 19.06
N ASP A 357 -1.96 -3.36 18.45
CA ASP A 357 -2.53 -2.41 17.50
C ASP A 357 -3.50 -1.44 18.20
N GLU A 358 -4.14 -0.55 17.44
CA GLU A 358 -5.10 0.42 17.98
C GLU A 358 -6.29 -0.25 18.70
N LYS A 359 -6.73 -1.44 18.26
CA LYS A 359 -7.88 -2.12 18.84
C LYS A 359 -7.52 -2.75 20.18
N GLU A 360 -6.39 -3.46 20.24
CA GLU A 360 -5.90 -4.05 21.49
C GLU A 360 -5.48 -2.94 22.46
N LEU A 361 -4.89 -1.84 21.99
CA LEU A 361 -4.58 -0.68 22.82
C LEU A 361 -5.84 -0.12 23.50
N ALA A 362 -6.93 0.07 22.76
CA ALA A 362 -8.20 0.55 23.33
C ALA A 362 -8.72 -0.41 24.42
N ARG A 363 -8.62 -1.72 24.18
CA ARG A 363 -9.02 -2.76 25.14
C ARG A 363 -8.16 -2.72 26.41
N LEU A 364 -6.85 -2.54 26.28
CA LEU A 364 -5.91 -2.47 27.40
C LEU A 364 -5.98 -1.14 28.16
N ALA A 365 -6.38 -0.07 27.49
CA ALA A 365 -6.52 1.27 28.08
C ALA A 365 -7.89 1.53 28.71
N GLN A 366 -8.86 0.61 28.55
CA GLN A 366 -10.22 0.79 29.05
C GLN A 366 -10.25 1.04 30.58
N LYS A 367 -11.28 1.75 31.04
CA LYS A 367 -11.51 2.01 32.46
C LYS A 367 -11.59 0.70 33.25
N GLY A 368 -10.90 0.63 34.38
CA GLY A 368 -10.80 -0.59 35.20
C GLY A 368 -9.74 -1.60 34.74
N SER A 369 -8.97 -1.30 33.68
CA SER A 369 -7.79 -2.08 33.33
C SER A 369 -6.67 -1.90 34.35
N GLU A 370 -6.15 -3.01 34.86
CA GLU A 370 -5.03 -3.09 35.81
C GLU A 370 -3.65 -2.95 35.16
N VAL A 371 -3.59 -2.82 33.83
CA VAL A 371 -2.37 -2.57 33.06
C VAL A 371 -1.90 -1.13 33.28
N ASN A 372 -0.60 -0.93 33.55
CA ASN A 372 -0.03 0.39 33.80
C ASN A 372 0.85 0.88 32.63
N ILE A 373 1.59 -0.03 32.00
CA ILE A 373 2.56 0.27 30.94
C ILE A 373 2.22 -0.57 29.72
N ILE A 374 2.20 0.05 28.54
CA ILE A 374 1.88 -0.62 27.28
C ILE A 374 3.07 -0.44 26.32
N GLY A 375 3.76 -1.54 26.04
CA GLY A 375 4.87 -1.62 25.10
C GLY A 375 4.39 -1.87 23.69
N ILE A 376 4.61 -0.90 22.80
CA ILE A 376 4.15 -0.96 21.40
C ILE A 376 5.37 -0.96 20.49
N GLY A 377 5.45 -1.96 19.60
CA GLY A 377 6.58 -2.17 18.71
C GLY A 377 6.24 -1.89 17.25
N THR A 378 5.97 -2.96 16.49
CA THR A 378 5.78 -2.90 15.03
C THR A 378 4.78 -1.84 14.57
N SER A 379 3.61 -1.75 15.23
CA SER A 379 2.52 -0.86 14.82
C SER A 379 2.85 0.62 14.90
N VAL A 380 3.77 1.03 15.79
CA VAL A 380 4.19 2.43 15.91
C VAL A 380 5.31 2.77 14.92
N VAL A 381 6.32 1.91 14.77
CA VAL A 381 7.51 2.21 13.95
C VAL A 381 7.33 1.95 12.45
N THR A 382 6.49 1.00 12.05
CA THR A 382 6.28 0.66 10.63
C THR A 382 5.00 1.26 10.05
N CYS A 383 4.13 1.82 10.90
CA CYS A 383 2.86 2.43 10.50
C CYS A 383 2.06 1.55 9.51
N PRO A 384 1.75 0.27 9.84
CA PRO A 384 1.34 -0.73 8.85
C PRO A 384 0.04 -0.40 8.11
N LYS A 385 -0.86 0.39 8.72
CA LYS A 385 -2.09 0.87 8.05
C LYS A 385 -1.80 1.81 6.87
N GLN A 386 -0.72 2.59 6.98
CA GLN A 386 -0.29 3.56 5.99
C GLN A 386 1.20 3.86 6.22
N PRO A 387 2.13 3.16 5.56
CA PRO A 387 3.57 3.28 5.82
C PRO A 387 4.20 4.53 5.17
N SER A 388 3.39 5.45 4.63
CA SER A 388 3.86 6.68 3.98
C SER A 388 2.89 7.83 4.19
N MET A 389 3.40 9.03 4.53
CA MET A 389 2.56 10.21 4.74
C MET A 389 1.95 10.78 3.45
N GLY A 390 2.65 10.63 2.31
CA GLY A 390 2.23 11.24 1.04
C GLY A 390 2.53 12.73 0.94
N CYS A 391 3.63 13.19 1.55
CA CYS A 391 4.15 14.53 1.31
C CYS A 391 4.58 14.70 -0.15
N VAL A 392 4.53 15.93 -0.63
CA VAL A 392 4.96 16.37 -1.95
C VAL A 392 5.79 17.63 -1.80
N TYR A 393 6.81 17.75 -2.64
CA TYR A 393 7.67 18.92 -2.76
C TYR A 393 7.42 19.56 -4.13
N LYS A 394 7.04 20.84 -4.19
CA LYS A 394 6.54 21.44 -5.43
C LYS A 394 7.04 22.86 -5.62
N LEU A 395 7.52 23.14 -6.83
CA LEU A 395 7.92 24.47 -7.26
C LEU A 395 6.68 25.40 -7.31
N VAL A 396 6.76 26.54 -6.63
CA VAL A 396 5.67 27.53 -6.58
C VAL A 396 6.07 28.89 -7.17
N SER A 397 7.37 29.19 -7.26
CA SER A 397 7.88 30.41 -7.88
C SER A 397 9.29 30.22 -8.43
N VAL A 398 9.59 30.80 -9.60
CA VAL A 398 10.95 30.85 -10.17
C VAL A 398 11.17 32.22 -10.83
N GLY A 399 12.31 32.85 -10.55
CA GLY A 399 12.61 34.21 -11.02
C GLY A 399 11.58 35.24 -10.55
N GLY A 400 10.99 35.04 -9.37
CA GLY A 400 9.89 35.86 -8.85
C GLY A 400 8.53 35.64 -9.55
N GLN A 401 8.46 34.72 -10.51
CA GLN A 401 7.24 34.43 -11.26
C GLN A 401 6.52 33.19 -10.69
N PRO A 402 5.22 33.29 -10.32
CA PRO A 402 4.45 32.17 -9.82
C PRO A 402 4.41 30.98 -10.80
N ARG A 403 4.36 29.76 -10.26
CA ARG A 403 4.24 28.50 -11.00
C ARG A 403 3.13 27.65 -10.43
N MET A 404 2.30 27.10 -11.31
CA MET A 404 1.19 26.22 -10.97
C MET A 404 1.28 24.94 -11.79
N LYS A 405 1.17 23.77 -11.14
CA LYS A 405 1.02 22.51 -11.87
C LYS A 405 -0.46 22.27 -12.17
N LEU A 406 -0.81 22.37 -13.45
CA LEU A 406 -2.09 21.91 -13.97
C LEU A 406 -2.06 20.39 -14.19
N THR A 407 -3.20 19.72 -13.99
CA THR A 407 -3.33 18.27 -14.03
C THR A 407 -4.78 17.89 -14.30
N GLU A 408 -4.99 16.77 -15.01
CA GLU A 408 -6.31 16.18 -15.28
C GLU A 408 -7.00 15.68 -14.00
N ASP A 409 -6.22 15.45 -12.95
CA ASP A 409 -6.68 15.11 -11.60
C ASP A 409 -6.68 16.39 -10.74
N PRO A 410 -7.86 17.01 -10.47
CA PRO A 410 -7.94 18.28 -9.75
C PRO A 410 -7.32 18.23 -8.34
N GLU A 411 -7.38 17.08 -7.66
CA GLU A 411 -6.77 16.91 -6.34
C GLU A 411 -5.24 16.98 -6.38
N LYS A 412 -4.64 16.83 -7.57
CA LYS A 412 -3.20 16.91 -7.79
C LYS A 412 -2.69 18.32 -8.12
N GLN A 413 -3.60 19.29 -8.31
CA GLN A 413 -3.22 20.68 -8.57
C GLN A 413 -2.46 21.25 -7.37
N THR A 414 -1.55 22.19 -7.64
CA THR A 414 -0.75 22.88 -6.62
C THR A 414 -1.14 24.36 -6.59
N LEU A 415 -0.98 25.01 -5.45
CA LEU A 415 -1.24 26.46 -5.34
C LEU A 415 0.00 27.26 -5.77
N PRO A 416 -0.16 28.29 -6.61
CA PRO A 416 0.94 29.09 -7.13
C PRO A 416 1.49 30.09 -6.12
N GLY A 417 2.67 30.62 -6.40
CA GLY A 417 3.25 31.78 -5.74
C GLY A 417 3.90 31.48 -4.38
N SER A 418 4.74 32.41 -3.93
CA SER A 418 5.23 32.41 -2.55
C SER A 418 4.09 32.80 -1.61
N LYS A 419 3.93 32.05 -0.52
CA LYS A 419 2.75 32.17 0.36
C LYS A 419 3.15 32.41 1.81
N ALA A 420 2.23 33.01 2.56
CA ALA A 420 2.24 33.02 4.01
C ALA A 420 1.01 32.25 4.51
N ALA A 421 1.17 31.52 5.62
CA ALA A 421 0.12 30.72 6.21
C ALA A 421 -0.17 31.17 7.65
N PHE A 422 -1.44 31.31 7.99
CA PHE A 422 -1.90 31.81 9.28
C PHE A 422 -2.96 30.90 9.88
N ARG A 423 -2.92 30.69 11.19
CA ARG A 423 -3.97 29.99 11.93
C ARG A 423 -4.87 31.00 12.63
N PHE A 424 -6.18 30.84 12.42
CA PHE A 424 -7.19 31.66 13.05
C PHE A 424 -7.74 30.98 14.29
N LEU A 425 -7.84 31.74 15.38
CA LEU A 425 -8.31 31.24 16.67
C LEU A 425 -9.59 31.95 17.10
N GLY A 426 -10.46 31.19 17.77
CA GLY A 426 -11.64 31.69 18.45
C GLY A 426 -11.30 32.42 19.75
N SER A 427 -12.29 33.08 20.35
CA SER A 427 -12.12 33.77 21.64
C SER A 427 -11.80 32.81 22.79
N ASP A 428 -12.14 31.53 22.65
CA ASP A 428 -11.83 30.44 23.57
C ASP A 428 -10.45 29.81 23.32
N GLY A 429 -9.68 30.32 22.35
CA GLY A 429 -8.38 29.78 21.94
C GLY A 429 -8.45 28.51 21.09
N SER A 430 -9.65 28.10 20.65
CA SER A 430 -9.82 26.96 19.73
C SER A 430 -9.40 27.32 18.30
N PHE A 431 -8.92 26.34 17.56
CA PHE A 431 -8.53 26.52 16.16
C PHE A 431 -9.74 26.55 15.24
N LEU A 432 -9.90 27.63 14.47
CA LEU A 432 -11.04 27.84 13.56
C LEU A 432 -10.75 27.35 12.14
N LEU A 433 -9.69 27.89 11.52
CA LEU A 433 -9.22 27.54 10.17
C LEU A 433 -7.76 27.96 9.96
N ASP A 434 -7.13 27.41 8.92
CA ASP A 434 -5.85 27.91 8.40
C ASP A 434 -6.08 28.70 7.11
N LEU A 435 -5.51 29.91 7.02
CA LEU A 435 -5.57 30.80 5.86
C LEU A 435 -4.22 30.76 5.12
N LEU A 436 -4.27 30.51 3.82
CA LEU A 436 -3.15 30.71 2.89
C LEU A 436 -3.36 32.02 2.13
N GLN A 437 -2.32 32.86 2.11
CA GLN A 437 -2.29 34.12 1.37
C GLN A 437 -0.95 34.29 0.66
N LEU A 438 -0.86 35.21 -0.30
CA LEU A 438 0.41 35.54 -0.96
C LEU A 438 1.36 36.24 0.04
N ALA A 439 2.66 36.01 -0.10
CA ALA A 439 3.65 36.53 0.83
C ALA A 439 3.71 38.07 0.87
N GLU A 440 3.35 38.74 -0.23
CA GLU A 440 3.25 40.20 -0.33
C GLU A 440 1.97 40.79 0.30
N GLU A 441 0.99 39.96 0.66
CA GLU A 441 -0.22 40.45 1.33
C GLU A 441 0.07 40.87 2.77
N PRO A 442 -0.54 41.97 3.24
CA PRO A 442 -0.39 42.36 4.64
C PRO A 442 -0.91 41.23 5.55
N PRO A 443 -0.23 40.95 6.68
CA PRO A 443 -0.70 39.94 7.63
C PRO A 443 -2.10 40.27 8.16
N PRO A 444 -3.00 39.27 8.28
CA PRO A 444 -4.33 39.47 8.82
C PRO A 444 -4.26 39.87 10.31
N LYS A 445 -5.18 40.72 10.75
CA LYS A 445 -5.22 41.23 12.13
C LYS A 445 -6.34 40.58 12.95
N ALA A 446 -6.10 40.42 14.24
CA ALA A 446 -7.12 40.02 15.20
C ALA A 446 -8.31 41.00 15.19
N GLY A 447 -9.53 40.47 15.24
CA GLY A 447 -10.78 41.24 15.22
C GLY A 447 -11.16 41.82 13.85
N GLN A 448 -10.35 41.62 12.81
CA GLN A 448 -10.67 42.06 11.45
C GLN A 448 -11.63 41.07 10.79
N GLU A 449 -12.67 41.57 10.11
CA GLU A 449 -13.49 40.73 9.23
C GLU A 449 -12.78 40.51 7.90
N LEU A 450 -12.62 39.24 7.55
CA LEU A 450 -11.87 38.78 6.37
C LEU A 450 -12.78 37.91 5.52
N ARG A 451 -12.78 38.18 4.21
CA ARG A 451 -13.44 37.35 3.22
C ARG A 451 -12.45 36.31 2.71
N VAL A 452 -12.78 35.04 2.90
CA VAL A 452 -11.89 33.91 2.61
C VAL A 452 -12.60 32.87 1.76
N TRP A 453 -11.84 32.09 0.99
CA TRP A 453 -12.37 31.00 0.16
C TRP A 453 -11.97 29.65 0.76
N PRO A 454 -12.87 28.98 1.50
CA PRO A 454 -12.61 27.61 1.95
C PRO A 454 -12.30 26.70 0.77
N GLN A 455 -11.37 25.77 0.96
CA GLN A 455 -10.98 24.83 -0.09
C GLN A 455 -12.18 23.99 -0.55
N GLY A 456 -12.43 23.98 -1.85
CA GLY A 456 -13.58 23.28 -2.45
C GLY A 456 -14.90 24.05 -2.42
N ALA A 457 -14.96 25.22 -1.78
CA ALA A 457 -16.15 26.07 -1.80
C ALA A 457 -16.28 26.85 -3.12
N GLN A 458 -17.53 27.00 -3.59
CA GLN A 458 -17.86 27.85 -4.74
C GLN A 458 -17.97 29.32 -4.36
N GLU A 459 -18.39 29.60 -3.12
CA GLU A 459 -18.58 30.95 -2.60
C GLU A 459 -17.65 31.23 -1.42
N PRO A 460 -17.24 32.49 -1.23
CA PRO A 460 -16.47 32.90 -0.06
C PRO A 460 -17.31 32.92 1.21
N CYS A 461 -16.65 32.83 2.35
CA CYS A 461 -17.24 33.11 3.66
C CYS A 461 -16.52 34.27 4.35
N THR A 462 -17.21 34.90 5.29
CA THR A 462 -16.64 35.95 6.16
C THR A 462 -16.25 35.34 7.50
N VAL A 463 -15.02 35.59 7.94
CA VAL A 463 -14.49 35.11 9.22
C VAL A 463 -13.88 36.26 9.99
N LYS A 464 -14.06 36.28 11.30
CA LYS A 464 -13.50 37.27 12.22
C LYS A 464 -12.69 36.57 13.32
N PRO A 465 -11.38 36.35 13.14
CA PRO A 465 -10.57 35.67 14.13
C PRO A 465 -10.39 36.53 15.38
N ALA A 466 -10.45 35.92 16.57
CA ALA A 466 -10.10 36.58 17.82
C ALA A 466 -8.58 36.73 17.96
N GLN A 467 -7.82 35.76 17.45
CA GLN A 467 -6.35 35.82 17.35
C GLN A 467 -5.88 35.22 16.03
N VAL A 468 -4.68 35.64 15.60
CA VAL A 468 -4.04 35.21 14.37
C VAL A 468 -2.62 34.79 14.69
N GLU A 469 -2.26 33.54 14.37
CA GLU A 469 -0.93 32.99 14.55
C GLU A 469 -0.25 32.77 13.19
N LEU A 470 0.97 33.28 13.00
CA LEU A 470 1.80 32.93 11.83
C LEU A 470 2.31 31.50 11.99
N LEU A 471 2.09 30.67 10.97
CA LEU A 471 2.43 29.25 11.01
C LEU A 471 3.92 28.98 10.72
N LEU A 472 4.41 29.41 9.55
CA LEU A 472 5.79 29.13 9.14
C LEU A 472 6.75 30.18 9.68
N ARG A 473 7.73 29.74 10.49
CA ARG A 473 8.79 30.58 11.04
C ARG A 473 10.05 30.50 10.18
N LEU A 474 10.81 31.58 10.14
CA LEU A 474 12.10 31.61 9.46
C LEU A 474 13.13 30.84 10.31
N CYS A 475 13.56 29.66 9.84
CA CYS A 475 14.49 28.82 10.58
C CYS A 475 15.92 28.97 10.06
N LEU A 476 16.08 28.99 8.73
CA LEU A 476 17.37 29.14 8.06
C LEU A 476 17.27 30.33 7.09
N GLN A 477 18.25 31.22 7.10
CA GLN A 477 18.37 32.31 6.14
C GLN A 477 19.78 32.32 5.57
N GLN A 478 19.89 32.18 4.25
CA GLN A 478 21.19 32.12 3.55
C GLN A 478 22.17 31.16 4.23
N GLY A 479 21.73 29.92 4.46
CA GLY A 479 22.52 28.86 5.09
C GLY A 479 22.82 29.02 6.58
N GLN A 480 22.41 30.14 7.20
CA GLN A 480 22.62 30.42 8.61
C GLN A 480 21.34 30.20 9.42
N LEU A 481 21.48 29.61 10.60
CA LEU A 481 20.36 29.36 11.50
C LEU A 481 19.93 30.68 12.17
N CYS A 482 18.66 31.05 12.05
CA CYS A 482 18.16 32.32 12.61
C CYS A 482 17.84 32.22 14.11
N GLU A 483 17.37 31.06 14.56
CA GLU A 483 17.00 30.80 15.95
C GLU A 483 17.47 29.39 16.36
N PRO A 484 17.86 29.18 17.64
CA PRO A 484 18.18 27.86 18.12
C PRO A 484 16.98 26.92 17.99
N LEU A 485 17.23 25.69 17.53
CA LEU A 485 16.17 24.69 17.40
C LEU A 485 15.66 24.26 18.80
N PRO A 486 14.34 24.19 19.02
CA PRO A 486 13.76 23.74 20.29
C PRO A 486 14.24 22.34 20.66
N SER A 487 14.43 22.10 21.95
CA SER A 487 14.66 20.77 22.50
C SER A 487 13.48 19.84 22.20
N LEU A 488 13.74 18.53 22.22
CA LEU A 488 12.69 17.54 21.99
C LEU A 488 11.54 17.64 23.01
N GLU A 489 11.84 18.03 24.25
CA GLU A 489 10.84 18.21 25.31
C GLU A 489 9.98 19.46 25.08
N GLU A 490 10.56 20.55 24.59
CA GLU A 490 9.81 21.75 24.19
C GLU A 490 8.86 21.44 23.02
N SER A 491 9.37 20.77 21.97
CA SER A 491 8.53 20.34 20.83
C SER A 491 7.42 19.38 21.25
N ARG A 492 7.71 18.44 22.17
CA ARG A 492 6.71 17.53 22.73
C ARG A 492 5.64 18.28 23.53
N THR A 493 6.06 19.19 24.40
CA THR A 493 5.15 20.04 25.19
C THR A 493 4.24 20.84 24.27
N PHE A 494 4.82 21.45 23.23
CA PHE A 494 4.09 22.20 22.23
C PHE A 494 3.10 21.32 21.42
N ALA A 495 3.48 20.09 21.09
CA ALA A 495 2.57 19.12 20.45
C ALA A 495 1.36 18.80 21.33
N GLN A 496 1.58 18.53 22.62
CA GLN A 496 0.47 18.24 23.55
C GLN A 496 -0.44 19.46 23.76
N GLN A 497 0.14 20.67 23.82
CA GLN A 497 -0.63 21.92 23.88
C GLN A 497 -1.43 22.17 22.59
N SER A 498 -0.87 21.88 21.43
CA SER A 498 -1.57 22.02 20.16
C SER A 498 -2.75 21.03 20.05
N LEU A 499 -2.55 19.78 20.47
CA LEU A 499 -3.60 18.76 20.52
C LEU A 499 -4.71 19.09 21.52
N SER A 500 -4.39 19.76 22.65
CA SER A 500 -5.42 20.15 23.62
C SER A 500 -6.34 21.25 23.09
N ARG A 501 -5.80 22.22 22.33
CA ARG A 501 -6.55 23.31 21.68
C ARG A 501 -7.38 22.88 20.47
N LEU A 502 -7.04 21.74 19.85
CA LEU A 502 -7.79 21.22 18.71
C LEU A 502 -9.18 20.74 19.17
N ASN A 503 -10.24 21.16 18.45
CA ASN A 503 -11.60 20.74 18.73
C ASN A 503 -11.72 19.19 18.72
N PRO A 504 -12.42 18.58 19.70
CA PRO A 504 -12.64 17.13 19.73
C PRO A 504 -13.16 16.51 18.43
N ALA A 505 -13.97 17.24 17.64
CA ALA A 505 -14.49 16.77 16.35
C ALA A 505 -13.38 16.45 15.33
N HIS A 506 -12.27 17.21 15.38
CA HIS A 506 -11.10 16.94 14.54
C HIS A 506 -10.23 15.81 15.11
N LYS A 507 -10.24 15.59 16.44
CA LYS A 507 -9.45 14.52 17.09
C LYS A 507 -10.01 13.11 16.92
N GLN A 508 -11.21 12.97 16.37
CA GLN A 508 -11.83 11.67 16.16
C GLN A 508 -10.96 10.78 15.27
N LEU A 509 -10.79 9.52 15.68
CA LEU A 509 -9.93 8.57 14.96
C LEU A 509 -10.63 7.94 13.75
N GLN A 510 -11.97 7.95 13.76
CA GLN A 510 -12.84 7.45 12.71
C GLN A 510 -13.75 8.58 12.25
N SER A 511 -13.78 8.83 10.93
CA SER A 511 -14.62 9.85 10.29
C SER A 511 -14.57 11.24 10.94
N PRO A 512 -13.39 11.81 11.23
CA PRO A 512 -13.31 13.14 11.84
C PRO A 512 -13.85 14.23 10.90
N THR A 513 -14.31 15.32 11.50
CA THR A 513 -14.60 16.54 10.74
C THR A 513 -13.31 17.07 10.12
N VAL A 514 -13.34 17.39 8.83
CA VAL A 514 -12.20 17.97 8.12
C VAL A 514 -11.91 19.36 8.68
N TYR A 515 -10.65 19.65 8.99
CA TYR A 515 -10.24 20.97 9.41
C TYR A 515 -10.23 21.93 8.20
N PRO A 516 -10.88 23.10 8.28
CA PRO A 516 -10.98 24.00 7.15
C PRO A 516 -9.65 24.71 6.86
N VAL A 517 -9.25 24.67 5.58
CA VAL A 517 -8.17 25.49 5.02
C VAL A 517 -8.79 26.41 3.97
N ALA A 518 -8.44 27.70 4.00
CA ALA A 518 -9.00 28.72 3.13
C ALA A 518 -7.91 29.53 2.41
N LEU A 519 -8.29 30.16 1.30
CA LEU A 519 -7.44 31.05 0.51
C LEU A 519 -7.86 32.51 0.69
N SER A 520 -6.90 33.44 0.63
CA SER A 520 -7.18 34.88 0.50
C SER A 520 -7.83 35.20 -0.85
N GLU A 521 -8.46 36.38 -0.94
CA GLU A 521 -9.01 36.91 -2.19
C GLU A 521 -7.96 36.96 -3.31
N LYS A 522 -6.77 37.47 -3.01
CA LYS A 522 -5.72 37.64 -4.03
C LYS A 522 -5.11 36.31 -4.44
N LEU A 523 -4.89 35.38 -3.51
CA LEU A 523 -4.40 34.06 -3.84
C LEU A 523 -5.43 33.30 -4.69
N ARG A 524 -6.72 33.42 -4.36
CA ARG A 524 -7.79 32.83 -5.18
C ARG A 524 -7.82 33.42 -6.60
N ALA A 525 -7.75 34.74 -6.71
CA ALA A 525 -7.67 35.42 -8.01
C ALA A 525 -6.45 35.00 -8.82
N LEU A 526 -5.28 34.79 -8.18
CA LEU A 526 -4.08 34.28 -8.86
C LEU A 526 -4.28 32.86 -9.40
N VAL A 527 -4.91 31.98 -8.62
CA VAL A 527 -5.27 30.62 -9.05
C VAL A 527 -6.19 30.67 -10.26
N ASP A 528 -7.25 31.49 -10.20
CA ASP A 528 -8.22 31.63 -11.30
C ASP A 528 -7.54 32.19 -12.56
N ASN A 529 -6.66 33.19 -12.42
CA ASN A 529 -5.89 33.79 -13.52
C ASN A 529 -4.93 32.79 -14.18
N LEU A 530 -4.17 32.02 -13.40
CA LEU A 530 -3.23 31.02 -13.94
C LEU A 530 -3.94 29.79 -14.50
N SER A 531 -5.12 29.46 -13.97
CA SER A 531 -5.99 28.43 -14.53
C SER A 531 -6.65 28.88 -15.84
N ALA A 532 -6.91 30.19 -15.97
CA ALA A 532 -7.41 30.81 -17.20
C ALA A 532 -6.29 31.10 -18.22
N GLY A 533 -5.02 31.13 -17.79
CA GLY A 533 -3.84 31.65 -18.50
C GLY A 533 -3.27 30.84 -19.68
N GLY A 534 -3.99 29.85 -20.20
CA GLY A 534 -3.67 29.24 -21.50
C GLY A 534 -3.48 30.24 -22.67
N PRO A 535 -4.12 31.43 -22.69
CA PRO A 535 -4.04 32.36 -23.83
C PRO A 535 -2.83 33.30 -23.94
N LEU A 536 -2.34 33.85 -22.83
CA LEU A 536 -1.37 34.97 -22.85
C LEU A 536 0.05 34.53 -23.28
N VAL A 537 0.44 33.31 -22.91
CA VAL A 537 1.74 32.72 -23.27
C VAL A 537 1.85 32.50 -24.78
N ALA A 538 0.73 32.19 -25.45
CA ALA A 538 0.68 31.99 -26.89
C ALA A 538 0.97 33.31 -27.65
N ALA A 539 0.50 34.45 -27.14
CA ALA A 539 0.65 35.76 -27.77
C ALA A 539 2.08 36.33 -27.68
N GLU A 540 2.81 36.08 -26.59
CA GLU A 540 4.21 36.51 -26.45
C GLU A 540 5.18 35.61 -27.22
N LEU A 541 4.93 34.28 -27.26
CA LEU A 541 5.66 33.36 -28.13
C LEU A 541 5.51 33.75 -29.61
N TRP A 542 4.31 34.17 -30.04
CA TRP A 542 4.06 34.66 -31.40
C TRP A 542 4.88 35.91 -31.76
N ARG A 543 5.00 36.88 -30.85
CA ARG A 543 5.80 38.11 -31.10
C ARG A 543 7.31 37.84 -31.19
N SER A 544 7.80 36.83 -30.47
CA SER A 544 9.21 36.46 -30.48
C SER A 544 9.58 35.62 -31.71
N LEU A 545 8.70 34.71 -32.13
CA LEU A 545 8.93 33.81 -33.27
C LEU A 545 8.69 34.47 -34.64
N SER A 546 7.79 35.46 -34.71
CA SER A 546 7.54 36.23 -35.94
C SER A 546 8.70 37.13 -36.36
N ARG A 547 9.68 37.38 -35.48
CA ARG A 547 10.87 38.20 -35.75
C ARG A 547 12.11 37.39 -36.14
N ASN A 548 12.06 36.06 -36.07
CA ASN A 548 13.23 35.21 -36.25
C ASN A 548 13.15 34.44 -37.58
N GLN A 549 13.93 34.86 -38.58
CA GLN A 549 13.86 34.36 -39.98
C GLN A 549 14.25 32.87 -40.17
N ARG A 550 14.68 32.17 -39.11
CA ARG A 550 15.08 30.75 -39.15
C ARG A 550 14.03 29.77 -38.60
N VAL A 551 12.84 30.26 -38.24
CA VAL A 551 11.79 29.40 -37.69
C VAL A 551 11.10 28.62 -38.82
N ASN A 552 11.34 27.31 -38.86
CA ASN A 552 10.74 26.38 -39.82
C ASN A 552 9.20 26.34 -39.65
N GLY A 553 8.46 26.30 -40.76
CA GLY A 553 7.00 26.39 -40.84
C GLY A 553 6.23 25.37 -39.98
N GLN A 554 6.84 24.24 -39.62
CA GLN A 554 6.24 23.25 -38.72
C GLN A 554 6.07 23.76 -37.28
N VAL A 555 7.03 24.57 -36.79
CA VAL A 555 6.96 25.23 -35.49
C VAL A 555 5.91 26.34 -35.52
N LEU A 556 5.83 27.09 -36.64
CA LEU A 556 4.81 28.12 -36.86
C LEU A 556 3.39 27.53 -36.83
N VAL A 557 3.18 26.35 -37.40
CA VAL A 557 1.88 25.66 -37.45
C VAL A 557 1.46 25.11 -36.08
N GLN A 558 2.39 24.55 -35.29
CA GLN A 558 2.08 24.11 -33.93
C GLN A 558 1.78 25.29 -32.99
N LEU A 559 2.46 26.41 -33.16
CA LEU A 559 2.18 27.64 -32.42
C LEU A 559 0.87 28.33 -32.80
N LEU A 560 0.52 28.31 -34.08
CA LEU A 560 -0.78 28.81 -34.55
C LEU A 560 -1.94 27.92 -34.08
N TRP A 561 -1.71 26.62 -33.90
CA TRP A 561 -2.68 25.71 -33.30
C TRP A 561 -2.85 25.95 -31.79
N ALA A 562 -1.76 26.27 -31.08
CA ALA A 562 -1.79 26.71 -29.68
C ALA A 562 -2.47 28.10 -29.50
N LEU A 563 -2.19 29.06 -30.39
CA LEU A 563 -2.83 30.39 -30.44
C LEU A 563 -4.32 30.34 -30.77
N LYS A 564 -4.75 29.42 -31.64
CA LYS A 564 -6.17 29.20 -31.97
C LYS A 564 -6.96 28.59 -30.80
N SER A 565 -6.28 27.86 -29.92
CA SER A 565 -6.87 27.31 -28.70
C SER A 565 -6.94 28.36 -27.57
N ALA A 566 -6.14 29.41 -27.69
CA ALA A 566 -5.98 30.54 -26.77
C ALA A 566 -6.90 31.73 -27.09
N ALA A 567 -7.10 32.04 -28.37
CA ALA A 567 -8.01 33.10 -28.79
C ALA A 567 -9.46 32.67 -28.52
N GLY A 568 -10.10 33.37 -27.58
CA GLY A 568 -11.54 33.29 -27.36
C GLY A 568 -12.34 33.58 -28.64
N PRO A 569 -13.66 33.39 -28.61
CA PRO A 569 -14.48 33.20 -29.79
C PRO A 569 -14.76 34.53 -30.50
N GLU A 570 -13.82 35.01 -31.31
CA GLU A 570 -14.05 36.12 -32.23
C GLU A 570 -13.74 35.64 -33.67
N PRO A 571 -14.65 35.84 -34.65
CA PRO A 571 -14.73 34.96 -35.83
C PRO A 571 -13.79 35.34 -36.98
N GLU A 572 -13.20 36.54 -36.98
CA GLU A 572 -12.57 37.11 -38.18
C GLU A 572 -11.12 36.63 -38.42
N ALA A 573 -10.41 36.12 -37.40
CA ALA A 573 -9.01 35.68 -37.53
C ALA A 573 -8.83 34.29 -38.21
N LEU A 574 -9.90 33.51 -38.34
CA LEU A 574 -9.86 32.10 -38.77
C LEU A 574 -9.83 31.92 -40.30
N ALA A 575 -10.24 32.93 -41.06
CA ALA A 575 -10.42 32.83 -42.51
C ALA A 575 -9.11 32.88 -43.32
N HIS A 576 -8.06 33.52 -42.79
CA HIS A 576 -6.78 33.67 -43.49
C HIS A 576 -5.85 32.43 -43.37
N TRP A 577 -6.17 31.49 -42.46
CA TRP A 577 -5.27 30.39 -42.08
C TRP A 577 -5.39 29.14 -42.98
N SER A 578 -6.47 29.01 -43.75
CA SER A 578 -6.84 27.75 -44.42
C SER A 578 -6.17 27.53 -45.78
N HIS A 579 -5.57 28.56 -46.39
CA HIS A 579 -5.18 28.50 -47.81
C HIS A 579 -3.78 27.93 -48.08
N SER A 580 -2.86 27.92 -47.10
CA SER A 580 -1.44 27.58 -47.35
C SER A 580 -0.99 26.15 -47.01
N CYS A 581 -1.77 25.34 -46.26
CA CYS A 581 -1.31 24.02 -45.78
C CYS A 581 -1.58 22.83 -46.72
N MET A 582 -2.31 23.00 -47.82
CA MET A 582 -2.80 21.88 -48.64
C MET A 582 -1.80 21.28 -49.65
N SER A 583 -0.54 21.74 -49.69
CA SER A 583 0.36 21.43 -50.80
C SER A 583 1.40 20.30 -50.60
N TRP A 584 1.59 19.69 -49.42
CA TRP A 584 2.87 18.98 -49.16
C TRP A 584 2.89 17.52 -48.63
N LEU A 585 1.78 16.77 -48.55
CA LEU A 585 1.80 15.39 -47.98
C LEU A 585 1.41 14.26 -48.96
N LYS A 586 2.31 13.97 -49.90
CA LYS A 586 2.45 12.67 -50.59
C LYS A 586 3.90 12.21 -50.45
N VAL A 587 4.18 11.07 -49.81
CA VAL A 587 5.27 10.08 -50.11
C VAL A 587 5.45 9.04 -48.98
N PHE A 588 5.14 7.78 -49.30
CA PHE A 588 5.67 6.47 -48.82
C PHE A 588 5.61 6.02 -47.34
N THR A 589 5.37 4.76 -46.92
CA THR A 589 4.75 3.49 -47.38
C THR A 589 5.12 2.43 -46.33
N CYS A 590 4.18 1.63 -45.83
CA CYS A 590 4.45 0.26 -45.38
C CYS A 590 3.21 -0.58 -45.73
N LEU A 591 3.35 -1.40 -46.78
CA LEU A 591 2.32 -1.60 -47.80
C LEU A 591 2.49 -3.00 -48.43
N THR A 592 2.20 -4.06 -47.68
CA THR A 592 2.17 -5.44 -48.22
C THR A 592 1.00 -6.29 -47.68
N ALA A 593 0.45 -6.00 -46.50
CA ALA A 593 -0.70 -6.75 -45.97
C ALA A 593 -2.06 -6.32 -46.56
N LEU A 594 -2.18 -5.10 -47.11
CA LEU A 594 -3.46 -4.54 -47.55
C LEU A 594 -3.93 -5.03 -48.93
N SER A 595 -3.05 -5.53 -49.79
CA SER A 595 -3.43 -5.89 -51.17
C SER A 595 -4.32 -7.14 -51.23
N CYS A 596 -4.05 -8.15 -50.38
CA CYS A 596 -4.87 -9.37 -50.29
C CYS A 596 -6.28 -9.10 -49.73
N THR A 597 -6.45 -8.12 -48.82
CA THR A 597 -7.75 -7.73 -48.27
C THR A 597 -8.64 -6.95 -49.25
N VAL A 598 -8.05 -6.19 -50.18
CA VAL A 598 -8.83 -5.43 -51.17
C VAL A 598 -9.49 -6.33 -52.20
N GLU A 599 -8.79 -7.36 -52.68
CA GLU A 599 -9.36 -8.31 -53.64
C GLU A 599 -10.48 -9.16 -53.02
N ALA A 600 -10.36 -9.53 -51.74
CA ALA A 600 -11.45 -10.16 -50.99
C ALA A 600 -12.68 -9.24 -50.82
N LEU A 601 -12.46 -7.94 -50.57
CA LEU A 601 -13.53 -6.95 -50.45
C LEU A 601 -14.26 -6.71 -51.78
N LYS A 602 -13.50 -6.64 -52.90
CA LYS A 602 -14.05 -6.57 -54.26
C LYS A 602 -14.93 -7.78 -54.56
N ALA A 603 -14.47 -8.99 -54.24
CA ALA A 603 -15.22 -10.23 -54.46
C ALA A 603 -16.56 -10.23 -53.69
N LEU A 604 -16.54 -9.81 -52.41
CA LEU A 604 -17.71 -9.72 -51.55
C LEU A 604 -18.77 -8.74 -52.08
N LEU A 605 -18.35 -7.53 -52.50
CA LEU A 605 -19.26 -6.50 -53.00
C LEU A 605 -19.84 -6.84 -54.38
N THR A 606 -19.13 -7.64 -55.17
CA THR A 606 -19.63 -8.13 -56.47
C THR A 606 -20.79 -9.13 -56.30
N GLY A 607 -20.87 -9.81 -55.15
CA GLY A 607 -21.87 -10.83 -54.82
C GLY A 607 -23.19 -10.28 -54.24
N ASP A 608 -23.14 -9.27 -53.36
CA ASP A 608 -24.30 -8.77 -52.60
C ASP A 608 -24.93 -7.49 -53.21
N GLY A 609 -25.05 -7.42 -54.55
CA GLY A 609 -25.69 -6.28 -55.22
C GLY A 609 -24.85 -4.99 -55.28
N GLY A 610 -23.62 -5.00 -54.76
CA GLY A 610 -22.68 -3.87 -54.74
C GLY A 610 -21.82 -3.72 -56.00
N ARG A 611 -22.15 -4.39 -57.12
CA ARG A 611 -21.34 -4.35 -58.36
C ARG A 611 -21.00 -2.95 -58.83
N MET A 612 -21.94 -2.02 -58.73
CA MET A 612 -21.73 -0.64 -59.16
C MET A 612 -20.74 0.12 -58.25
N VAL A 613 -20.68 -0.22 -56.96
CA VAL A 613 -19.67 0.29 -56.02
C VAL A 613 -18.27 -0.16 -56.45
N VAL A 614 -18.13 -1.44 -56.81
CA VAL A 614 -16.84 -1.99 -57.28
C VAL A 614 -16.39 -1.31 -58.55
N THR A 615 -17.29 -1.13 -59.53
CA THR A 615 -17.01 -0.44 -60.80
C THR A 615 -16.59 1.01 -60.58
N VAL A 616 -17.31 1.76 -59.74
CA VAL A 616 -16.97 3.16 -59.42
C VAL A 616 -15.62 3.24 -58.73
N MET A 617 -15.37 2.36 -57.75
CA MET A 617 -14.10 2.29 -57.03
C MET A 617 -12.92 1.91 -57.93
N GLU A 618 -13.13 1.09 -58.96
CA GLU A 618 -12.10 0.76 -59.95
C GLU A 618 -11.82 1.95 -60.87
N GLN A 619 -12.87 2.60 -61.39
CA GLN A 619 -12.77 3.74 -62.32
C GLN A 619 -12.06 4.96 -61.71
N VAL A 620 -12.36 5.28 -60.45
CA VAL A 620 -11.70 6.42 -59.76
C VAL A 620 -10.35 6.03 -59.17
N GLY A 621 -9.91 4.78 -59.31
CA GLY A 621 -8.68 4.25 -58.70
C GLY A 621 -8.73 4.20 -57.17
N GLY A 622 -9.92 4.10 -56.58
CA GLY A 622 -10.15 4.06 -55.14
C GLY A 622 -9.53 2.83 -54.47
N TRP A 623 -9.51 1.68 -55.15
CA TRP A 623 -8.88 0.46 -54.62
C TRP A 623 -7.37 0.61 -54.42
N ARG A 624 -6.66 1.24 -55.36
CA ARG A 624 -5.23 1.54 -55.20
C ARG A 624 -4.97 2.52 -54.04
N ARG A 625 -5.87 3.50 -53.85
CA ARG A 625 -5.81 4.45 -52.73
C ARG A 625 -6.06 3.78 -51.38
N LEU A 626 -6.97 2.81 -51.31
CA LEU A 626 -7.21 2.00 -50.12
C LEU A 626 -5.96 1.27 -49.64
N VAL A 627 -5.08 0.84 -50.53
CA VAL A 627 -3.86 0.13 -50.13
C VAL A 627 -2.72 1.12 -49.78
N GLY A 628 -2.77 2.38 -50.21
CA GLY A 628 -1.70 3.37 -50.02
C GLY A 628 -1.60 3.99 -48.62
N ALA A 629 -0.43 3.98 -47.97
CA ALA A 629 -0.26 4.46 -46.58
C ALA A 629 -0.74 5.90 -46.32
N HIS A 630 -0.61 6.79 -47.30
CA HIS A 630 -1.01 8.21 -47.20
C HIS A 630 -2.33 8.53 -47.89
N THR A 631 -2.85 7.59 -48.68
CA THR A 631 -4.10 7.72 -49.44
C THR A 631 -5.19 6.77 -48.91
N HIS A 632 -4.89 5.97 -47.88
CA HIS A 632 -5.78 4.98 -47.29
C HIS A 632 -7.11 5.59 -46.87
N LEU A 633 -7.05 6.72 -46.16
CA LEU A 633 -8.23 7.46 -45.70
C LEU A 633 -9.06 7.99 -46.88
N GLU A 634 -8.41 8.47 -47.94
CA GLU A 634 -9.05 8.93 -49.17
C GLU A 634 -9.74 7.77 -49.90
N GLY A 635 -9.09 6.60 -49.94
CA GLY A 635 -9.68 5.35 -50.44
C GLY A 635 -10.87 4.86 -49.62
N VAL A 636 -10.80 4.93 -48.28
CA VAL A 636 -11.90 4.58 -47.37
C VAL A 636 -13.09 5.53 -47.56
N LEU A 637 -12.83 6.84 -47.74
CA LEU A 637 -13.86 7.84 -48.02
C LEU A 637 -14.52 7.62 -49.38
N LEU A 638 -13.73 7.35 -50.44
CA LEU A 638 -14.25 7.03 -51.77
C LEU A 638 -15.11 5.76 -51.74
N LEU A 639 -14.68 4.73 -51.02
CA LEU A 639 -15.44 3.49 -50.85
C LEU A 639 -16.77 3.77 -50.13
N ALA A 640 -16.74 4.48 -49.01
CA ALA A 640 -17.94 4.84 -48.27
C ALA A 640 -18.90 5.69 -49.11
N SER A 641 -18.39 6.64 -49.91
CA SER A 641 -19.21 7.45 -50.82
C SER A 641 -19.81 6.63 -51.95
N ALA A 642 -19.04 5.75 -52.60
CA ALA A 642 -19.54 4.86 -53.64
C ALA A 642 -20.61 3.90 -53.10
N MET A 643 -20.42 3.38 -51.88
CA MET A 643 -21.39 2.53 -51.20
C MET A 643 -22.68 3.27 -50.83
N VAL A 644 -22.60 4.51 -50.33
CA VAL A 644 -23.81 5.31 -50.05
C VAL A 644 -24.58 5.63 -51.33
N ALA A 645 -23.89 5.94 -52.41
CA ALA A 645 -24.53 6.29 -53.68
C ALA A 645 -25.14 5.07 -54.39
N HIS A 646 -24.51 3.90 -54.27
CA HIS A 646 -24.80 2.77 -55.16
C HIS A 646 -25.00 1.40 -54.49
N ALA A 647 -24.87 1.26 -53.17
CA ALA A 647 -25.21 0.01 -52.47
C ALA A 647 -26.70 -0.05 -52.09
N ASP A 648 -27.18 -1.23 -51.68
CA ASP A 648 -28.57 -1.47 -51.28
C ASP A 648 -28.96 -0.65 -50.02
N HIS A 649 -30.26 -0.40 -49.85
CA HIS A 649 -30.87 0.50 -48.86
C HIS A 649 -30.42 0.21 -47.42
N HIS A 650 -30.11 -1.04 -47.09
CA HIS A 650 -29.67 -1.43 -45.74
C HIS A 650 -28.30 -0.86 -45.32
N LEU A 651 -27.40 -0.58 -46.26
CA LEU A 651 -26.06 -0.06 -45.95
C LEU A 651 -25.99 1.47 -45.99
N ARG A 652 -26.84 2.13 -46.77
CA ARG A 652 -26.82 3.61 -46.94
C ARG A 652 -27.01 4.38 -45.64
N GLY A 653 -27.92 3.93 -44.77
CA GLY A 653 -28.24 4.61 -43.51
C GLY A 653 -27.09 4.60 -42.49
N LEU A 654 -26.33 3.51 -42.44
CA LEU A 654 -25.20 3.38 -41.51
C LEU A 654 -24.03 4.30 -41.91
N PHE A 655 -23.75 4.41 -43.21
CA PHE A 655 -22.59 5.16 -43.72
C PHE A 655 -22.84 6.66 -43.85
N ALA A 656 -24.09 7.09 -44.07
CA ALA A 656 -24.48 8.50 -44.01
C ALA A 656 -24.13 9.14 -42.64
N ASP A 657 -24.16 8.35 -41.57
CA ASP A 657 -23.91 8.78 -40.20
C ASP A 657 -22.41 8.82 -39.80
N LEU A 658 -21.55 8.16 -40.59
CA LEU A 658 -20.11 8.01 -40.34
C LEU A 658 -19.26 9.01 -41.10
N LEU A 659 -19.71 9.39 -42.30
CA LEU A 659 -19.00 10.31 -43.19
C LEU A 659 -18.73 11.68 -42.53
N PRO A 660 -19.65 12.28 -41.74
CA PRO A 660 -19.39 13.52 -41.02
C PRO A 660 -18.35 13.36 -39.89
N ARG A 661 -18.26 12.16 -39.30
CA ARG A 661 -17.35 11.85 -38.16
C ARG A 661 -15.92 11.60 -38.62
N LEU A 662 -15.73 10.96 -39.79
CA LEU A 662 -14.42 10.83 -40.43
C LEU A 662 -13.84 12.18 -40.88
N ARG A 663 -14.72 13.11 -41.27
CA ARG A 663 -14.37 14.48 -41.70
C ARG A 663 -14.22 15.46 -40.53
N SER A 664 -14.35 15.00 -39.28
CA SER A 664 -14.28 15.83 -38.08
C SER A 664 -12.85 16.28 -37.76
N ALA A 665 -12.67 17.52 -37.31
CA ALA A 665 -11.38 18.07 -36.87
C ALA A 665 -10.91 17.54 -35.50
N ASN A 666 -11.72 16.76 -34.78
CA ASN A 666 -11.39 16.19 -33.47
C ASN A 666 -10.67 14.83 -33.61
N ASP A 667 -9.45 14.71 -33.09
CA ASP A 667 -8.60 13.51 -33.22
C ASP A 667 -9.18 12.27 -32.54
N LEU A 668 -9.99 12.41 -31.47
CA LEU A 668 -10.72 11.31 -30.83
C LEU A 668 -11.94 10.88 -31.67
N GLN A 669 -12.62 11.80 -32.36
CA GLN A 669 -13.72 11.46 -33.28
C GLN A 669 -13.18 10.83 -34.57
N ARG A 670 -12.04 11.30 -35.07
CA ARG A 670 -11.28 10.66 -36.14
C ARG A 670 -10.77 9.29 -35.69
N LEU A 671 -10.20 9.15 -34.48
CA LEU A 671 -9.82 7.86 -33.89
C LEU A 671 -11.02 6.97 -33.55
N THR A 672 -12.23 7.50 -33.30
CA THR A 672 -13.45 6.74 -33.02
C THR A 672 -14.18 6.36 -34.30
N ALA A 673 -14.06 7.16 -35.36
CA ALA A 673 -14.51 6.82 -36.70
C ALA A 673 -13.51 5.86 -37.36
N MET A 674 -12.21 6.09 -37.21
CA MET A 674 -11.15 5.15 -37.56
C MET A 674 -11.26 3.91 -36.71
N ALA A 675 -11.52 4.00 -35.40
CA ALA A 675 -12.01 2.92 -34.53
C ALA A 675 -13.51 2.74 -34.64
N PHE A 676 -14.15 3.03 -35.75
CA PHE A 676 -15.47 2.47 -36.11
C PHE A 676 -15.23 1.59 -37.32
N PHE A 677 -14.42 2.09 -38.26
CA PHE A 677 -13.71 1.31 -39.27
C PHE A 677 -12.73 0.29 -38.64
N THR A 678 -12.30 0.49 -37.38
CA THR A 678 -11.40 -0.39 -36.60
C THR A 678 -11.91 -0.75 -35.18
N GLY A 679 -13.11 -0.31 -34.71
CA GLY A 679 -13.43 -0.43 -33.26
C GLY A 679 -14.79 0.03 -32.64
N ILE A 680 -15.94 -0.46 -33.11
CA ILE A 680 -17.11 -0.78 -32.24
C ILE A 680 -18.19 0.29 -32.01
N ARG A 681 -19.26 0.26 -32.82
CA ARG A 681 -20.57 0.81 -32.40
C ARG A 681 -21.80 -0.03 -32.71
N HIS A 682 -21.65 -1.17 -33.36
CA HIS A 682 -22.55 -2.27 -33.06
C HIS A 682 -21.74 -3.35 -32.36
N VAL A 683 -22.19 -3.73 -31.16
CA VAL A 683 -21.67 -4.91 -30.49
C VAL A 683 -21.76 -6.12 -31.43
N ASN A 684 -22.73 -6.15 -32.34
CA ASN A 684 -22.87 -7.21 -33.34
C ASN A 684 -21.84 -7.14 -34.49
N THR A 685 -21.30 -5.97 -34.87
CA THR A 685 -20.32 -5.88 -35.97
C THR A 685 -18.88 -6.03 -35.52
N LEU A 686 -18.54 -5.64 -34.29
CA LEU A 686 -17.14 -5.63 -33.85
C LEU A 686 -16.76 -6.63 -32.79
N LEU A 687 -17.76 -7.28 -32.18
CA LEU A 687 -17.52 -8.45 -31.36
C LEU A 687 -16.80 -9.57 -32.15
N PRO A 688 -17.16 -9.92 -33.40
CA PRO A 688 -16.42 -10.94 -34.16
C PRO A 688 -14.94 -10.58 -34.38
N VAL A 689 -14.64 -9.30 -34.60
CA VAL A 689 -13.27 -8.78 -34.83
C VAL A 689 -12.45 -8.85 -33.54
N LEU A 690 -13.00 -8.38 -32.42
CA LEU A 690 -12.33 -8.48 -31.13
C LEU A 690 -12.12 -9.94 -30.70
N LEU A 691 -13.10 -10.82 -30.93
CA LEU A 691 -12.99 -12.23 -30.61
C LEU A 691 -11.96 -12.96 -31.46
N ARG A 692 -11.74 -12.51 -32.70
CA ARG A 692 -10.65 -13.01 -33.55
C ARG A 692 -9.30 -12.52 -33.04
N ALA A 693 -9.19 -11.26 -32.65
CA ALA A 693 -7.97 -10.66 -32.09
C ALA A 693 -7.50 -11.33 -30.78
N LEU A 694 -8.39 -12.01 -30.05
CA LEU A 694 -8.03 -12.81 -28.88
C LEU A 694 -7.22 -14.08 -29.21
N GLY A 695 -7.23 -14.55 -30.45
CA GLY A 695 -6.47 -15.71 -30.91
C GLY A 695 -5.12 -15.35 -31.55
N GLU A 696 -4.73 -14.07 -31.53
CA GLU A 696 -3.54 -13.59 -32.22
C GLU A 696 -2.26 -13.73 -31.38
N GLY A 697 -1.12 -13.93 -32.04
CA GLY A 697 0.18 -14.09 -31.39
C GLY A 697 0.76 -12.80 -30.79
N ASP A 698 0.23 -11.62 -31.14
CA ASP A 698 0.72 -10.32 -30.65
C ASP A 698 0.07 -9.93 -29.30
N ALA A 699 0.92 -9.78 -28.28
CA ALA A 699 0.52 -9.44 -26.91
C ALA A 699 -0.18 -8.07 -26.83
N ARG A 700 0.26 -7.09 -27.64
CA ARG A 700 -0.31 -5.74 -27.67
C ARG A 700 -1.69 -5.75 -28.30
N LEU A 701 -1.87 -6.56 -29.34
CA LEU A 701 -3.15 -6.72 -30.02
C LEU A 701 -4.16 -7.45 -29.13
N VAL A 702 -3.75 -8.54 -28.49
CA VAL A 702 -4.58 -9.28 -27.52
C VAL A 702 -4.92 -8.41 -26.32
N GLY A 703 -3.94 -7.69 -25.75
CA GLY A 703 -4.15 -6.75 -24.65
C GLY A 703 -5.09 -5.59 -25.02
N ALA A 704 -4.94 -5.03 -26.23
CA ALA A 704 -5.84 -4.00 -26.75
C ALA A 704 -7.26 -4.54 -26.96
N ALA A 705 -7.41 -5.76 -27.46
CA ALA A 705 -8.69 -6.43 -27.64
C ALA A 705 -9.38 -6.73 -26.30
N LEU A 706 -8.66 -7.27 -25.31
CA LEU A 706 -9.15 -7.48 -23.95
C LEU A 706 -9.56 -6.16 -23.28
N GLY A 707 -8.76 -5.10 -23.43
CA GLY A 707 -9.08 -3.76 -22.96
C GLY A 707 -10.31 -3.16 -23.65
N ALA A 708 -10.48 -3.39 -24.96
CA ALA A 708 -11.64 -2.95 -25.71
C ALA A 708 -12.91 -3.69 -25.27
N LEU A 709 -12.86 -5.02 -25.11
CA LEU A 709 -13.96 -5.83 -24.57
C LEU A 709 -14.35 -5.37 -23.15
N ARG A 710 -13.36 -5.04 -22.31
CA ARG A 710 -13.59 -4.54 -20.96
C ARG A 710 -14.31 -3.19 -20.97
N ARG A 711 -13.88 -2.25 -21.83
CA ARG A 711 -14.56 -0.96 -22.03
C ARG A 711 -15.99 -1.13 -22.55
N LEU A 712 -16.20 -2.09 -23.45
CA LEU A 712 -17.52 -2.44 -24.01
C LEU A 712 -18.47 -2.94 -22.91
N LEU A 713 -17.96 -3.71 -21.94
CA LEU A 713 -18.74 -4.18 -20.79
C LEU A 713 -19.11 -3.09 -19.79
N LEU A 714 -18.31 -2.03 -19.69
CA LEU A 714 -18.60 -0.91 -18.79
C LEU A 714 -19.76 -0.03 -19.30
N GLN A 715 -20.16 -0.17 -20.57
CA GLN A 715 -21.26 0.61 -21.15
C GLN A 715 -22.65 0.21 -20.61
N PRO A 716 -23.58 1.16 -20.44
CA PRO A 716 -24.99 0.87 -20.14
C PRO A 716 -25.63 -0.03 -21.22
N GLY A 717 -26.33 -1.09 -20.81
CA GLY A 717 -26.99 -2.01 -21.76
C GLY A 717 -26.08 -3.05 -22.43
N ALA A 718 -24.82 -3.21 -21.99
CA ALA A 718 -23.89 -4.20 -22.55
C ALA A 718 -24.49 -5.63 -22.60
N PRO A 719 -24.35 -6.38 -23.71
CA PRO A 719 -24.98 -7.69 -23.87
C PRO A 719 -24.18 -8.78 -23.16
N VAL A 720 -24.18 -8.75 -21.82
CA VAL A 720 -23.42 -9.66 -20.96
C VAL A 720 -23.66 -11.13 -21.32
N ARG A 721 -24.90 -11.50 -21.67
CA ARG A 721 -25.26 -12.88 -22.05
C ARG A 721 -24.57 -13.34 -23.34
N VAL A 722 -24.52 -12.47 -24.36
CA VAL A 722 -23.88 -12.75 -25.66
C VAL A 722 -22.37 -12.82 -25.49
N LEU A 723 -21.78 -11.82 -24.82
CA LEU A 723 -20.33 -11.76 -24.54
C LEU A 723 -19.86 -12.95 -23.72
N SER A 724 -20.64 -13.37 -22.72
CA SER A 724 -20.31 -14.55 -21.93
C SER A 724 -20.38 -15.85 -22.73
N SER A 725 -21.24 -15.92 -23.75
CA SER A 725 -21.32 -17.09 -24.63
C SER A 725 -20.11 -17.17 -25.57
N GLU A 726 -19.73 -16.03 -26.14
CA GLU A 726 -18.62 -15.92 -27.09
C GLU A 726 -17.22 -16.00 -26.46
N LEU A 727 -17.08 -15.48 -25.24
CA LEU A 727 -15.82 -15.53 -24.49
C LEU A 727 -15.60 -16.86 -23.79
N ARG A 728 -16.66 -17.67 -23.60
CA ARG A 728 -16.56 -18.98 -22.95
C ARG A 728 -15.46 -19.88 -23.53
N PRO A 729 -15.32 -20.09 -24.85
CA PRO A 729 -14.24 -20.90 -25.40
C PRO A 729 -12.88 -20.19 -25.50
N ARG A 730 -12.83 -18.85 -25.40
CA ARG A 730 -11.64 -18.05 -25.74
C ARG A 730 -10.91 -17.46 -24.53
N LEU A 731 -11.64 -17.20 -23.44
CA LEU A 731 -11.09 -16.54 -22.26
C LEU A 731 -10.30 -17.48 -21.35
N PRO A 732 -10.74 -18.73 -21.08
CA PRO A 732 -9.98 -19.63 -20.23
C PRO A 732 -8.54 -19.90 -20.71
N PRO A 733 -8.26 -20.15 -22.01
CA PRO A 733 -6.88 -20.27 -22.49
C PRO A 733 -6.02 -19.02 -22.26
N LEU A 734 -6.63 -17.83 -22.26
CA LEU A 734 -5.91 -16.57 -22.01
C LEU A 734 -5.58 -16.34 -20.54
N LEU A 735 -6.30 -17.00 -19.61
CA LEU A 735 -5.91 -17.04 -18.19
C LEU A 735 -4.64 -17.88 -17.99
N ASP A 736 -4.30 -18.72 -18.98
CA ASP A 736 -3.11 -19.57 -19.00
C ASP A 736 -2.05 -19.14 -20.02
N ASP A 737 -2.20 -17.95 -20.60
CA ASP A 737 -1.27 -17.41 -21.59
C ASP A 737 0.14 -17.27 -20.98
N ALA A 738 1.19 -17.57 -21.74
CA ALA A 738 2.57 -17.42 -21.26
C ALA A 738 2.91 -15.96 -20.90
N ARG A 739 2.19 -14.98 -21.46
CA ARG A 739 2.45 -13.55 -21.31
C ARG A 739 1.65 -12.93 -20.14
N ASP A 740 2.37 -12.37 -19.19
CA ASP A 740 1.82 -11.79 -17.95
C ASP A 740 0.73 -10.73 -18.19
N SER A 741 0.98 -9.80 -19.11
CA SER A 741 0.05 -8.72 -19.43
C SER A 741 -1.27 -9.21 -20.02
N VAL A 742 -1.24 -10.34 -20.76
CA VAL A 742 -2.42 -10.99 -21.32
C VAL A 742 -3.19 -11.71 -20.22
N ARG A 743 -2.52 -12.49 -19.35
CA ARG A 743 -3.16 -13.16 -18.20
C ARG A 743 -3.88 -12.18 -17.28
N ALA A 744 -3.20 -11.11 -16.86
CA ALA A 744 -3.75 -10.08 -15.99
C ALA A 744 -4.97 -9.39 -16.65
N SER A 745 -4.87 -9.05 -17.93
CA SER A 745 -5.96 -8.44 -18.70
C SER A 745 -7.17 -9.37 -18.87
N ALA A 746 -6.92 -10.67 -19.08
CA ALA A 746 -7.96 -11.69 -19.21
C ALA A 746 -8.71 -11.90 -17.88
N ALA A 747 -7.98 -11.98 -16.76
CA ALA A 747 -8.58 -12.04 -15.43
C ALA A 747 -9.43 -10.78 -15.15
N GLY A 748 -8.88 -9.59 -15.37
CA GLY A 748 -9.62 -8.33 -15.20
C GLY A 748 -10.86 -8.20 -16.07
N LEU A 749 -10.84 -8.74 -17.30
CA LEU A 749 -12.01 -8.82 -18.18
C LEU A 749 -13.10 -9.73 -17.59
N LEU A 750 -12.72 -10.91 -17.09
CA LEU A 750 -13.64 -11.86 -16.44
C LEU A 750 -14.29 -11.25 -15.19
N GLY A 751 -13.53 -10.61 -14.30
CA GLY A 751 -14.11 -9.98 -13.12
C GLY A 751 -15.06 -8.82 -13.47
N THR A 752 -14.80 -8.12 -14.59
CA THR A 752 -15.72 -7.10 -15.13
C THR A 752 -17.03 -7.73 -15.65
N LEU A 753 -16.94 -8.86 -16.36
CA LEU A 753 -18.12 -9.65 -16.80
C LEU A 753 -18.98 -10.07 -15.61
N VAL A 754 -18.35 -10.61 -14.56
CA VAL A 754 -19.03 -11.08 -13.35
C VAL A 754 -19.72 -9.94 -12.62
N ARG A 755 -19.05 -8.79 -12.48
CA ARG A 755 -19.63 -7.58 -11.87
C ARG A 755 -20.88 -7.10 -12.63
N ARG A 756 -20.83 -7.09 -13.97
CA ARG A 756 -21.98 -6.64 -14.79
C ARG A 756 -23.10 -7.67 -14.83
N GLY A 757 -22.79 -8.96 -14.80
CA GLY A 757 -23.75 -10.07 -14.80
C GLY A 757 -24.27 -10.50 -13.44
N GLN A 758 -23.92 -9.79 -12.36
CA GLN A 758 -24.16 -10.20 -10.98
C GLN A 758 -25.64 -10.50 -10.67
N ARG A 759 -26.59 -9.71 -11.20
CA ARG A 759 -28.03 -9.95 -11.01
C ARG A 759 -28.48 -11.29 -11.61
N GLY A 760 -27.97 -11.66 -12.79
CA GLY A 760 -28.30 -12.94 -13.44
C GLY A 760 -27.68 -14.15 -12.75
N LEU A 761 -26.48 -14.00 -12.18
CA LEU A 761 -25.83 -15.04 -11.37
C LEU A 761 -26.53 -15.28 -10.03
N ARG A 762 -27.02 -14.22 -9.37
CA ARG A 762 -27.74 -14.29 -8.10
C ARG A 762 -29.11 -14.98 -8.20
N LEU A 763 -29.78 -14.85 -9.34
CA LEU A 763 -31.09 -15.50 -9.61
C LEU A 763 -30.96 -16.99 -9.96
N GLY A 764 -29.76 -17.58 -9.90
CA GLY A 764 -29.55 -19.02 -10.12
C GLY A 764 -29.72 -19.50 -11.56
N LEU A 765 -30.04 -18.61 -12.50
CA LEU A 765 -30.26 -18.91 -13.91
C LEU A 765 -29.02 -19.62 -14.51
N ARG A 766 -29.22 -20.78 -15.16
CA ARG A 766 -28.18 -21.58 -15.84
C ARG A 766 -27.69 -20.88 -17.12
N GLY A 767 -27.09 -19.70 -16.98
CA GLY A 767 -26.63 -18.86 -18.09
C GLY A 767 -25.18 -19.14 -18.54
N PRO A 768 -24.78 -18.67 -19.75
CA PRO A 768 -23.42 -18.79 -20.28
C PRO A 768 -22.33 -18.26 -19.34
N LEU A 769 -22.61 -17.17 -18.62
CA LEU A 769 -21.68 -16.57 -17.65
C LEU A 769 -21.34 -17.52 -16.49
N ARG A 770 -22.32 -18.26 -15.97
CA ARG A 770 -22.08 -19.21 -14.88
C ARG A 770 -21.15 -20.35 -15.33
N LYS A 771 -21.32 -20.83 -16.57
CA LYS A 771 -20.43 -21.85 -17.15
C LYS A 771 -19.02 -21.32 -17.34
N LEU A 772 -18.87 -20.10 -17.89
CA LEU A 772 -17.56 -19.46 -18.06
C LEU A 772 -16.84 -19.27 -16.71
N VAL A 773 -17.55 -18.81 -15.66
CA VAL A 773 -16.97 -18.67 -14.32
C VAL A 773 -16.50 -20.03 -13.79
N LEU A 774 -17.33 -21.07 -13.87
CA LEU A 774 -16.94 -22.41 -13.39
C LEU A 774 -15.74 -22.99 -14.16
N GLN A 775 -15.63 -22.75 -15.46
CA GLN A 775 -14.48 -23.16 -16.27
C GLN A 775 -13.20 -22.36 -15.99
N SER A 776 -13.34 -21.18 -15.38
CA SER A 776 -12.21 -20.28 -15.07
C SER A 776 -11.75 -20.40 -13.61
N LEU A 777 -12.46 -21.15 -12.77
CA LEU A 777 -12.18 -21.23 -11.33
C LEU A 777 -10.80 -21.83 -11.01
N VAL A 778 -10.45 -22.95 -11.64
CA VAL A 778 -9.17 -23.62 -11.42
C VAL A 778 -8.00 -22.71 -11.85
N PRO A 779 -7.99 -22.14 -13.08
CA PRO A 779 -6.96 -21.17 -13.47
C PRO A 779 -6.86 -20.00 -12.48
N LEU A 780 -7.97 -19.39 -12.08
CA LEU A 780 -7.95 -18.26 -11.15
C LEU A 780 -7.37 -18.63 -9.77
N LEU A 781 -7.71 -19.81 -9.23
CA LEU A 781 -7.21 -20.29 -7.94
C LEU A 781 -5.72 -20.61 -7.98
N LEU A 782 -5.24 -21.25 -9.05
CA LEU A 782 -3.82 -21.54 -9.24
C LEU A 782 -3.01 -20.24 -9.39
N ARG A 783 -3.57 -19.25 -10.08
CA ARG A 783 -2.94 -17.95 -10.33
C ARG A 783 -2.89 -17.02 -9.11
N LEU A 784 -3.50 -17.39 -7.99
CA LEU A 784 -3.21 -16.73 -6.70
C LEU A 784 -1.74 -16.87 -6.30
N HIS A 785 -1.04 -17.89 -6.84
CA HIS A 785 0.37 -18.16 -6.60
C HIS A 785 1.25 -17.86 -7.85
N ASP A 786 0.74 -17.04 -8.79
CA ASP A 786 1.50 -16.62 -9.98
C ASP A 786 2.68 -15.73 -9.57
N SER A 787 3.84 -15.87 -10.23
CA SER A 787 5.00 -15.00 -10.00
C SER A 787 4.73 -13.55 -10.41
N SER A 788 3.80 -13.34 -11.34
CA SER A 788 3.38 -12.02 -11.81
C SER A 788 2.36 -11.41 -10.85
N ARG A 789 2.77 -10.34 -10.17
CA ARG A 789 1.91 -9.62 -9.21
C ARG A 789 0.61 -9.10 -9.84
N ASP A 790 0.69 -8.57 -11.06
CA ASP A 790 -0.48 -8.06 -11.79
C ASP A 790 -1.49 -9.18 -12.10
N ALA A 791 -1.02 -10.39 -12.42
CA ALA A 791 -1.87 -11.54 -12.67
C ALA A 791 -2.50 -12.07 -11.37
N ALA A 792 -1.71 -12.16 -10.29
CA ALA A 792 -2.19 -12.59 -8.98
C ALA A 792 -3.26 -11.64 -8.40
N GLU A 793 -2.99 -10.34 -8.38
CA GLU A 793 -3.94 -9.32 -7.91
C GLU A 793 -5.21 -9.29 -8.80
N SER A 794 -5.07 -9.44 -10.12
CA SER A 794 -6.21 -9.52 -11.04
C SER A 794 -7.06 -10.77 -10.82
N SER A 795 -6.44 -11.92 -10.52
CA SER A 795 -7.13 -13.16 -10.18
C SER A 795 -7.86 -13.08 -8.86
N GLU A 796 -7.22 -12.54 -7.82
CA GLU A 796 -7.84 -12.31 -6.52
C GLU A 796 -9.04 -11.37 -6.63
N TRP A 797 -8.88 -10.23 -7.31
CA TRP A 797 -9.97 -9.29 -7.54
C TRP A 797 -11.15 -9.95 -8.28
N THR A 798 -10.85 -10.83 -9.24
CA THR A 798 -11.85 -11.57 -10.01
C THR A 798 -12.58 -12.60 -9.16
N LEU A 799 -11.85 -13.37 -8.35
CA LEU A 799 -12.41 -14.34 -7.40
C LEU A 799 -13.31 -13.67 -6.37
N ALA A 800 -12.94 -12.48 -5.87
CA ALA A 800 -13.77 -11.68 -4.97
C ALA A 800 -15.10 -11.25 -5.63
N ARG A 801 -15.10 -10.94 -6.93
CA ARG A 801 -16.34 -10.66 -7.68
C ARG A 801 -17.18 -11.91 -7.86
N CYS A 802 -16.55 -13.06 -8.12
CA CYS A 802 -17.23 -14.35 -8.21
C CYS A 802 -17.90 -14.74 -6.89
N ASP A 803 -17.20 -14.59 -5.77
CA ASP A 803 -17.74 -14.79 -4.42
C ASP A 803 -18.97 -13.92 -4.17
N GLN A 804 -18.87 -12.62 -4.43
CA GLN A 804 -19.97 -11.67 -4.24
C GLN A 804 -21.17 -11.94 -5.17
N ALA A 805 -20.92 -12.51 -6.35
CA ALA A 805 -21.97 -12.83 -7.33
C ALA A 805 -22.69 -14.14 -7.02
N LEU A 806 -21.94 -15.17 -6.59
CA LEU A 806 -22.46 -16.52 -6.35
C LEU A 806 -22.76 -16.80 -4.87
N ARG A 807 -22.41 -15.87 -3.99
CA ARG A 807 -22.53 -15.94 -2.52
C ARG A 807 -21.84 -17.19 -1.96
N TRP A 808 -20.57 -17.38 -2.30
CA TRP A 808 -19.81 -18.49 -1.75
C TRP A 808 -19.44 -18.27 -0.29
N GLY A 809 -19.29 -17.00 0.13
CA GLY A 809 -18.82 -16.60 1.45
C GLY A 809 -17.37 -16.98 1.69
N LEU A 810 -16.57 -17.06 0.62
CA LEU A 810 -15.19 -17.56 0.58
C LEU A 810 -14.16 -16.43 0.46
N LEU A 811 -14.57 -15.17 0.53
CA LEU A 811 -13.67 -14.04 0.30
C LEU A 811 -12.49 -14.04 1.27
N GLU A 812 -12.75 -14.30 2.56
CA GLU A 812 -11.71 -14.36 3.58
C GLU A 812 -10.73 -15.51 3.32
N GLU A 813 -11.24 -16.70 3.00
CA GLU A 813 -10.39 -17.84 2.66
C GLU A 813 -9.60 -17.62 1.36
N MET A 814 -10.16 -16.98 0.33
CA MET A 814 -9.46 -16.68 -0.93
C MET A 814 -8.32 -15.66 -0.73
N VAL A 815 -8.56 -14.60 0.05
CA VAL A 815 -7.51 -13.65 0.44
C VAL A 815 -6.44 -14.36 1.27
N THR A 816 -6.86 -15.25 2.18
CA THR A 816 -5.94 -16.03 3.01
C THR A 816 -5.05 -16.95 2.15
N VAL A 817 -5.61 -17.62 1.15
CA VAL A 817 -4.83 -18.41 0.18
C VAL A 817 -3.85 -17.51 -0.58
N ALA A 818 -4.31 -16.37 -1.12
CA ALA A 818 -3.48 -15.47 -1.92
C ALA A 818 -2.30 -14.84 -1.16
N HIS A 819 -2.46 -14.54 0.13
CA HIS A 819 -1.48 -13.76 0.90
C HIS A 819 -0.69 -14.59 1.92
N TYR A 820 -1.23 -15.73 2.35
CA TYR A 820 -0.69 -16.54 3.43
C TYR A 820 -0.45 -18.00 3.05
N ASP A 821 -0.80 -18.41 1.82
CA ASP A 821 -0.55 -19.75 1.28
C ASP A 821 -1.07 -20.86 2.24
N SER A 822 -2.26 -20.64 2.82
CA SER A 822 -2.84 -21.51 3.85
C SER A 822 -3.54 -22.73 3.24
N PRO A 823 -3.06 -23.96 3.52
CA PRO A 823 -3.72 -25.19 3.08
C PRO A 823 -5.11 -25.36 3.70
N GLU A 824 -5.35 -24.85 4.91
CA GLU A 824 -6.66 -24.92 5.58
C GLU A 824 -7.69 -24.03 4.88
N ALA A 825 -7.27 -22.81 4.49
CA ALA A 825 -8.12 -21.92 3.71
C ALA A 825 -8.42 -22.51 2.33
N LEU A 826 -7.42 -23.08 1.67
CA LEU A 826 -7.60 -23.77 0.39
C LEU A 826 -8.53 -24.99 0.53
N SER A 827 -8.38 -25.77 1.58
CA SER A 827 -9.25 -26.90 1.90
C SER A 827 -10.70 -26.47 2.09
N ARG A 828 -10.95 -25.36 2.81
CA ARG A 828 -12.31 -24.80 2.97
C ARG A 828 -12.88 -24.31 1.64
N VAL A 829 -12.06 -23.70 0.79
CA VAL A 829 -12.46 -23.32 -0.58
C VAL A 829 -12.86 -24.57 -1.38
N CYS A 830 -12.01 -25.60 -1.41
CA CYS A 830 -12.30 -26.88 -2.08
C CYS A 830 -13.56 -27.55 -1.53
N HIS A 831 -13.71 -27.60 -0.21
CA HIS A 831 -14.90 -28.16 0.45
C HIS A 831 -16.19 -27.51 -0.05
N ARG A 832 -16.25 -26.16 -0.01
CA ARG A 832 -17.43 -25.42 -0.46
C ARG A 832 -17.65 -25.58 -1.97
N LEU A 833 -16.60 -25.63 -2.78
CA LEU A 833 -16.71 -25.86 -4.22
C LEU A 833 -17.26 -27.26 -4.53
N VAL A 834 -16.75 -28.31 -3.88
CA VAL A 834 -17.21 -29.69 -4.04
C VAL A 834 -18.65 -29.85 -3.56
N GLN A 835 -19.00 -29.28 -2.40
CA GLN A 835 -20.35 -29.32 -1.85
C GLN A 835 -21.35 -28.58 -2.75
N ARG A 836 -20.96 -27.44 -3.32
CA ARG A 836 -21.85 -26.59 -4.12
C ARG A 836 -21.96 -27.02 -5.58
N TYR A 837 -20.90 -27.65 -6.12
CA TYR A 837 -20.81 -28.08 -7.52
C TYR A 837 -20.31 -29.53 -7.65
N PRO A 838 -21.00 -30.52 -7.02
CA PRO A 838 -20.54 -31.91 -7.00
C PRO A 838 -20.39 -32.53 -8.39
N SER A 839 -21.21 -32.10 -9.36
CA SER A 839 -21.12 -32.56 -10.75
C SER A 839 -19.94 -32.00 -11.54
N HIS A 840 -19.23 -30.98 -11.01
CA HIS A 840 -18.09 -30.33 -11.68
C HIS A 840 -16.75 -30.79 -11.10
N VAL A 841 -16.74 -31.61 -10.05
CA VAL A 841 -15.51 -32.11 -9.41
C VAL A 841 -14.61 -32.83 -10.40
N LYS A 842 -15.17 -33.71 -11.25
CA LYS A 842 -14.43 -34.37 -12.34
C LYS A 842 -13.73 -33.36 -13.27
N HIS A 843 -14.42 -32.25 -13.58
CA HIS A 843 -13.87 -31.21 -14.44
C HIS A 843 -12.77 -30.42 -13.74
N PHE A 844 -12.95 -30.05 -12.46
CA PHE A 844 -11.92 -29.37 -11.68
C PHE A 844 -10.65 -30.21 -11.55
N LEU A 845 -10.79 -31.51 -11.27
CA LEU A 845 -9.67 -32.44 -11.17
C LEU A 845 -8.93 -32.58 -12.51
N SER A 846 -9.66 -32.85 -13.59
CA SER A 846 -9.07 -32.97 -14.94
C SER A 846 -8.40 -31.67 -15.41
N GLN A 847 -8.98 -30.50 -15.09
CA GLN A 847 -8.37 -29.21 -15.41
C GLN A 847 -7.11 -28.96 -14.58
N THR A 848 -7.12 -29.30 -13.29
CA THR A 848 -5.95 -29.11 -12.40
C THR A 848 -4.81 -30.06 -12.78
N GLN A 849 -5.13 -31.29 -13.19
CA GLN A 849 -4.17 -32.28 -13.67
C GLN A 849 -3.27 -31.75 -14.79
N GLY A 850 -3.83 -30.91 -15.69
CA GLY A 850 -3.05 -30.30 -16.78
C GLY A 850 -1.88 -29.42 -16.31
N TYR A 851 -1.94 -28.88 -15.10
CA TYR A 851 -0.88 -28.02 -14.53
C TYR A 851 0.21 -28.79 -13.80
N LEU A 852 0.04 -30.10 -13.58
CA LEU A 852 1.08 -30.94 -12.99
C LEU A 852 2.35 -30.98 -13.85
N ARG A 853 2.24 -30.69 -15.15
CA ARG A 853 3.36 -30.63 -16.11
C ARG A 853 3.83 -29.20 -16.40
N SER A 854 3.41 -28.23 -15.59
CA SER A 854 3.80 -26.82 -15.78
C SER A 854 5.32 -26.65 -15.63
N PRO A 855 5.98 -25.81 -16.46
CA PRO A 855 7.39 -25.48 -16.26
C PRO A 855 7.63 -24.62 -15.01
N GLN A 856 6.58 -24.07 -14.40
CA GLN A 856 6.67 -23.24 -13.19
C GLN A 856 6.47 -24.08 -11.93
N ASP A 857 7.46 -24.11 -11.05
CA ASP A 857 7.46 -24.93 -9.82
C ASP A 857 6.31 -24.54 -8.88
N THR A 858 6.02 -23.24 -8.75
CA THR A 858 4.91 -22.73 -7.94
C THR A 858 3.55 -23.22 -8.42
N LEU A 859 3.35 -23.31 -9.73
CA LEU A 859 2.11 -23.84 -10.31
C LEU A 859 2.01 -25.36 -10.18
N ARG A 860 3.11 -26.11 -10.38
CA ARG A 860 3.11 -27.57 -10.16
C ARG A 860 2.75 -27.88 -8.71
N ARG A 861 3.34 -27.16 -7.77
CA ARG A 861 3.07 -27.26 -6.34
C ARG A 861 1.60 -26.95 -6.01
N ALA A 862 1.09 -25.80 -6.46
CA ALA A 862 -0.29 -25.39 -6.23
C ALA A 862 -1.31 -26.38 -6.85
N ALA A 863 -1.03 -26.89 -8.05
CA ALA A 863 -1.87 -27.89 -8.72
C ALA A 863 -1.90 -29.22 -7.96
N THR A 864 -0.75 -29.66 -7.48
CA THR A 864 -0.60 -30.89 -6.68
C THR A 864 -1.45 -30.80 -5.41
N VAL A 865 -1.30 -29.72 -4.63
CA VAL A 865 -2.07 -29.49 -3.40
C VAL A 865 -3.57 -29.36 -3.67
N LEU A 866 -3.94 -28.67 -4.75
CA LEU A 866 -5.35 -28.47 -5.14
C LEU A 866 -6.03 -29.81 -5.50
N ILE A 867 -5.34 -30.73 -6.19
CA ILE A 867 -5.84 -32.08 -6.47
C ILE A 867 -6.08 -32.84 -5.17
N GLY A 868 -5.12 -32.83 -4.24
CA GLY A 868 -5.24 -33.48 -2.94
C GLY A 868 -6.51 -33.05 -2.20
N PHE A 869 -6.77 -31.74 -2.11
CA PHE A 869 -7.98 -31.23 -1.43
C PHE A 869 -9.28 -31.48 -2.20
N LEU A 870 -9.29 -31.37 -3.53
CA LEU A 870 -10.48 -31.68 -4.33
C LEU A 870 -10.88 -33.16 -4.19
N VAL A 871 -9.91 -34.07 -4.21
CA VAL A 871 -10.10 -35.52 -3.99
C VAL A 871 -10.55 -35.81 -2.57
N TYR A 872 -9.92 -35.16 -1.58
CA TYR A 872 -10.24 -35.32 -0.17
C TYR A 872 -11.71 -35.04 0.13
N HIS A 873 -12.26 -33.96 -0.45
CA HIS A 873 -13.66 -33.57 -0.28
C HIS A 873 -14.63 -34.29 -1.24
N ALA A 874 -14.13 -34.99 -2.26
CA ALA A 874 -14.96 -35.67 -3.25
C ALA A 874 -15.65 -36.93 -2.70
N SER A 875 -16.88 -37.18 -3.17
CA SER A 875 -17.57 -38.45 -2.93
C SER A 875 -16.96 -39.57 -3.77
N PRO A 876 -16.84 -40.81 -3.25
CA PRO A 876 -16.39 -41.98 -4.02
C PRO A 876 -17.18 -42.17 -5.31
N SER A 877 -18.48 -41.88 -5.33
CA SER A 877 -19.31 -42.02 -6.54
C SER A 877 -19.19 -40.86 -7.54
N GLY A 878 -18.40 -39.82 -7.24
CA GLY A 878 -18.33 -38.57 -8.00
C GLY A 878 -17.15 -38.46 -8.97
N VAL A 879 -16.20 -39.40 -8.95
CA VAL A 879 -14.99 -39.40 -9.77
C VAL A 879 -14.84 -40.78 -10.42
N SER A 880 -14.49 -40.85 -11.71
CA SER A 880 -14.32 -42.14 -12.40
C SER A 880 -12.99 -42.80 -12.00
N GLN A 881 -12.98 -44.13 -11.90
CA GLN A 881 -11.76 -44.90 -11.60
C GLN A 881 -10.61 -44.56 -12.57
N ASP A 882 -10.89 -44.48 -13.88
CA ASP A 882 -9.89 -44.08 -14.89
C ASP A 882 -9.20 -42.74 -14.59
N LEU A 883 -9.94 -41.78 -14.01
CA LEU A 883 -9.38 -40.47 -13.66
C LEU A 883 -8.54 -40.57 -12.39
N LEU A 884 -8.94 -41.39 -11.43
CA LEU A 884 -8.14 -41.63 -10.22
C LEU A 884 -6.84 -42.35 -10.55
N ASP A 885 -6.87 -43.34 -11.44
CA ASP A 885 -5.69 -44.07 -11.88
C ASP A 885 -4.73 -43.15 -12.64
N SER A 886 -5.26 -42.31 -13.53
CA SER A 886 -4.48 -41.29 -14.24
C SER A 886 -3.86 -40.25 -13.31
N LEU A 887 -4.61 -39.74 -12.32
CA LEU A 887 -4.09 -38.81 -11.32
C LEU A 887 -3.02 -39.46 -10.44
N PHE A 888 -3.23 -40.72 -10.03
CA PHE A 888 -2.27 -41.46 -9.23
C PHE A 888 -0.95 -41.66 -9.99
N GLN A 889 -1.01 -41.96 -11.28
CA GLN A 889 0.17 -42.08 -12.14
C GLN A 889 0.91 -40.74 -12.29
N ASP A 890 0.21 -39.65 -12.62
CA ASP A 890 0.84 -38.34 -12.79
C ASP A 890 1.46 -37.82 -11.46
N LEU A 891 0.77 -38.01 -10.33
CA LEU A 891 1.30 -37.67 -9.01
C LEU A 891 2.49 -38.55 -8.61
N GLY A 892 2.49 -39.83 -9.00
CA GLY A 892 3.62 -40.73 -8.80
C GLY A 892 4.88 -40.26 -9.53
N GLN A 893 4.76 -39.73 -10.75
CA GLN A 893 5.88 -39.14 -11.49
C GLN A 893 6.46 -37.92 -10.77
N LEU A 894 5.61 -37.09 -10.16
CA LEU A 894 6.02 -35.89 -9.42
C LEU A 894 6.68 -36.18 -8.06
N GLN A 895 6.64 -37.41 -7.55
CA GLN A 895 7.39 -37.75 -6.33
C GLN A 895 8.91 -37.69 -6.56
N GLY A 896 9.37 -37.79 -7.81
CA GLY A 896 10.76 -37.55 -8.21
C GLY A 896 11.05 -36.13 -8.71
N ASP A 897 10.14 -35.16 -8.51
CA ASP A 897 10.36 -33.77 -8.93
C ASP A 897 11.59 -33.17 -8.21
N PRO A 898 12.45 -32.41 -8.91
CA PRO A 898 13.63 -31.78 -8.31
C PRO A 898 13.28 -30.80 -7.18
N GLU A 899 12.07 -30.21 -7.20
CA GLU A 899 11.61 -29.32 -6.14
C GLU A 899 11.01 -30.14 -4.98
N SER A 900 11.68 -30.14 -3.83
CA SER A 900 11.30 -30.95 -2.66
C SER A 900 9.87 -30.68 -2.18
N ALA A 901 9.40 -29.43 -2.30
CA ALA A 901 8.04 -29.05 -1.92
C ALA A 901 6.97 -29.60 -2.88
N VAL A 902 7.29 -29.81 -4.16
CA VAL A 902 6.41 -30.46 -5.13
C VAL A 902 6.37 -31.97 -4.85
N SER A 903 7.53 -32.59 -4.65
CA SER A 903 7.64 -34.01 -4.30
C SER A 903 6.85 -34.37 -3.02
N ALA A 904 7.01 -33.57 -1.95
CA ALA A 904 6.26 -33.78 -0.70
C ALA A 904 4.75 -33.64 -0.88
N ALA A 905 4.29 -32.62 -1.60
CA ALA A 905 2.87 -32.42 -1.90
C ALA A 905 2.31 -33.58 -2.76
N ALA A 906 3.11 -34.11 -3.68
CA ALA A 906 2.73 -35.21 -4.57
C ALA A 906 2.57 -36.51 -3.80
N HIS A 907 3.43 -36.76 -2.81
CA HIS A 907 3.31 -37.93 -1.93
C HIS A 907 1.98 -37.92 -1.17
N VAL A 908 1.64 -36.81 -0.52
CA VAL A 908 0.38 -36.69 0.25
C VAL A 908 -0.85 -36.75 -0.66
N SER A 909 -0.81 -36.07 -1.81
CA SER A 909 -1.95 -36.05 -2.75
C SER A 909 -2.18 -37.42 -3.40
N ALA A 910 -1.12 -38.19 -3.68
CA ALA A 910 -1.22 -39.55 -4.19
C ALA A 910 -1.89 -40.49 -3.16
N GLN A 911 -1.57 -40.33 -1.87
CA GLN A 911 -2.25 -41.07 -0.80
C GLN A 911 -3.75 -40.75 -0.76
N GLN A 912 -4.14 -39.47 -0.91
CA GLN A 912 -5.55 -39.09 -0.94
C GLN A 912 -6.30 -39.69 -2.14
N VAL A 913 -5.66 -39.73 -3.31
CA VAL A 913 -6.22 -40.39 -4.52
C VAL A 913 -6.40 -41.89 -4.28
N ALA A 914 -5.40 -42.56 -3.72
CA ALA A 914 -5.47 -43.98 -3.41
C ALA A 914 -6.58 -44.30 -2.40
N LEU A 915 -6.77 -43.47 -1.37
CA LEU A 915 -7.84 -43.62 -0.38
C LEU A 915 -9.23 -43.49 -1.02
N LEU A 916 -9.42 -42.53 -1.93
CA LEU A 916 -10.68 -42.38 -2.65
C LEU A 916 -10.96 -43.56 -3.59
N ALA A 917 -9.94 -44.05 -4.31
CA ALA A 917 -10.05 -45.20 -5.20
C ALA A 917 -10.44 -46.49 -4.45
N ARG A 918 -9.79 -46.77 -3.31
CA ARG A 918 -10.12 -47.92 -2.44
C ARG A 918 -11.56 -47.86 -1.94
N ALA A 919 -12.07 -46.67 -1.64
CA ALA A 919 -13.44 -46.46 -1.21
C ALA A 919 -14.50 -46.71 -2.31
N GLN A 920 -14.11 -46.79 -3.60
CA GLN A 920 -15.01 -47.15 -4.70
C GLN A 920 -15.21 -48.66 -4.85
N VAL A 921 -14.20 -49.46 -4.49
CA VAL A 921 -14.18 -50.92 -4.71
C VAL A 921 -14.98 -51.70 -3.65
N GLN A 922 -15.35 -51.07 -2.52
CA GLN A 922 -16.19 -51.74 -1.51
C GLN A 922 -17.68 -51.78 -1.93
N PRO A 923 -18.33 -52.96 -1.95
CA PRO A 923 -19.74 -53.09 -2.35
C PRO A 923 -20.68 -52.48 -1.28
N ARG A 924 -21.54 -51.55 -1.70
CA ARG A 924 -22.61 -50.99 -0.85
C ARG A 924 -23.65 -52.08 -0.55
N ARG A 925 -23.75 -52.52 0.71
CA ARG A 925 -24.92 -53.28 1.20
C ARG A 925 -26.17 -52.39 1.06
N SER A 926 -27.18 -52.94 0.40
CA SER A 926 -28.47 -52.32 0.13
C SER A 926 -29.30 -52.16 1.42
N SER A 927 -29.81 -50.95 1.68
CA SER A 927 -30.99 -50.76 2.53
C SER A 927 -31.94 -49.76 1.90
N LEU A 928 -33.11 -50.28 1.47
CA LEU A 928 -34.33 -49.55 1.19
C LEU A 928 -34.87 -48.92 2.49
N LEU A 929 -35.09 -47.60 2.49
CA LEU A 929 -36.24 -46.88 3.08
C LEU A 929 -35.95 -45.37 3.10
N GLY A 930 -36.95 -44.58 2.70
CA GLY A 930 -36.82 -43.20 2.31
C GLY A 930 -36.89 -42.14 3.42
N PHE A 931 -36.72 -40.91 2.93
CA PHE A 931 -36.97 -39.58 3.50
C PHE A 931 -35.88 -38.93 4.39
N ILE A 932 -35.38 -37.81 3.82
CA ILE A 932 -34.67 -36.66 4.41
C ILE A 932 -33.54 -36.99 5.39
N ARG A 933 -32.30 -37.03 4.88
CA ARG A 933 -31.09 -36.87 5.71
C ARG A 933 -30.03 -36.03 5.00
N HIS A 934 -29.58 -34.97 5.67
CA HIS A 934 -28.29 -34.34 5.42
C HIS A 934 -27.22 -35.44 5.32
N HIS A 935 -26.51 -35.50 4.19
CA HIS A 935 -25.37 -36.38 4.03
C HIS A 935 -24.23 -35.89 4.93
N SER A 936 -24.11 -36.48 6.12
CA SER A 936 -22.88 -36.46 6.91
C SER A 936 -21.86 -37.33 6.17
N TYR A 937 -20.85 -36.71 5.58
CA TYR A 937 -19.69 -37.42 5.06
C TYR A 937 -18.96 -38.11 6.23
N PRO A 938 -18.45 -39.34 6.09
CA PRO A 938 -17.56 -39.92 7.09
C PRO A 938 -16.35 -39.00 7.26
N THR A 939 -16.02 -38.64 8.49
CA THR A 939 -14.86 -37.82 8.83
C THR A 939 -13.59 -38.55 8.43
N ARG A 940 -13.04 -38.20 7.26
CA ARG A 940 -11.67 -38.55 6.90
C ARG A 940 -10.73 -37.78 7.84
N PRO A 941 -9.62 -38.39 8.30
CA PRO A 941 -8.60 -37.63 9.01
C PRO A 941 -8.08 -36.52 8.10
N HIS A 942 -7.83 -35.33 8.66
CA HIS A 942 -7.25 -34.22 7.91
C HIS A 942 -5.99 -34.69 7.17
N PRO A 943 -5.73 -34.26 5.92
CA PRO A 943 -4.44 -34.49 5.30
C PRO A 943 -3.37 -33.81 6.17
N LEU A 944 -2.74 -34.60 7.03
CA LEU A 944 -1.57 -34.22 7.79
C LEU A 944 -0.41 -34.25 6.81
N TYR A 945 0.02 -33.08 6.37
CA TYR A 945 1.28 -32.92 5.67
C TYR A 945 2.37 -32.92 6.74
N ASP A 946 2.70 -34.10 7.28
CA ASP A 946 3.56 -34.25 8.46
C ASP A 946 4.99 -33.71 8.28
N ASP A 947 5.38 -33.32 7.05
CA ASP A 947 6.66 -32.66 6.73
C ASP A 947 6.49 -31.46 5.76
N SER A 948 5.41 -30.70 5.88
CA SER A 948 5.15 -29.56 4.99
C SER A 948 6.16 -28.41 5.19
N PRO A 949 6.87 -27.93 4.14
CA PRO A 949 7.63 -26.67 4.20
C PRO A 949 6.72 -25.44 4.36
N PHE A 950 5.40 -25.64 4.42
CA PHE A 950 4.38 -24.62 4.65
C PHE A 950 3.89 -24.55 6.11
N LEU A 951 4.67 -25.04 7.07
CA LEU A 951 4.52 -24.63 8.47
C LEU A 951 4.80 -23.11 8.57
N ARG A 952 3.78 -22.28 8.34
CA ARG A 952 3.76 -20.98 9.00
C ARG A 952 3.47 -21.22 10.47
N ARG A 953 4.53 -20.98 11.24
CA ARG A 953 4.48 -20.44 12.60
C ARG A 953 3.23 -19.58 12.79
N SER A 954 2.36 -20.07 13.67
CA SER A 954 1.37 -19.37 14.49
C SER A 954 0.51 -18.30 13.81
N LEU A 955 -0.79 -18.60 13.68
CA LEU A 955 -1.85 -17.61 13.97
C LEU A 955 -2.95 -18.29 14.79
N ALA A 956 -2.53 -18.83 15.94
CA ALA A 956 -3.30 -18.86 17.17
C ALA A 956 -2.28 -18.70 18.33
N GLY A 957 -2.57 -17.95 19.38
CA GLY A 957 -3.90 -17.45 19.62
C GLY A 957 -4.06 -16.54 20.83
N ARG A 958 -5.24 -15.96 20.86
CA ARG A 958 -6.12 -16.17 22.01
C ARG A 958 -7.24 -17.07 21.52
N TRP A 959 -7.71 -18.11 22.18
CA TRP A 959 -7.48 -18.81 23.46
C TRP A 959 -8.70 -19.77 23.52
N ASN A 960 -8.76 -20.95 24.16
CA ASN A 960 -7.96 -21.62 25.17
C ASN A 960 -8.51 -23.06 25.35
N CYS A 961 -7.72 -23.88 26.06
CA CYS A 961 -8.04 -25.16 26.73
C CYS A 961 -7.75 -26.45 25.92
N PRO A 962 -7.45 -27.58 26.61
CA PRO A 962 -6.13 -27.91 27.18
C PRO A 962 -5.63 -29.29 26.68
N GLU A 963 -4.31 -29.52 26.69
CA GLU A 963 -3.68 -30.85 26.50
C GLU A 963 -4.21 -31.86 27.55
N PRO A 964 -4.26 -33.20 27.30
CA PRO A 964 -3.08 -34.03 26.99
C PRO A 964 -3.40 -35.37 26.25
N PRO A 965 -2.57 -36.42 26.44
CA PRO A 965 -1.33 -36.76 25.75
C PRO A 965 -1.59 -37.79 24.65
N LEU A 966 -0.73 -37.94 23.64
CA LEU A 966 -0.63 -39.25 22.97
C LEU A 966 0.78 -39.46 22.44
N ALA A 967 1.46 -40.35 23.14
CA ALA A 967 2.59 -41.09 22.67
C ALA A 967 2.29 -41.74 21.31
N VAL A 968 3.31 -41.72 20.45
CA VAL A 968 3.83 -42.86 19.68
C VAL A 968 2.79 -43.90 19.24
N LEU A 969 2.55 -43.94 17.92
CA LEU A 969 2.47 -45.13 17.08
C LEU A 969 2.30 -46.48 17.81
N GLU A 970 1.20 -47.17 17.54
CA GLU A 970 1.26 -48.58 17.10
C GLU A 970 -0.05 -49.04 16.46
N LEU A 971 0.06 -49.42 15.18
CA LEU A 971 -0.55 -50.60 14.56
C LEU A 971 -1.82 -51.18 15.20
N THR A 972 -2.97 -51.05 14.52
CA THR A 972 -3.76 -52.20 14.03
C THR A 972 -4.95 -51.78 13.15
N LEU A 973 -4.97 -52.35 11.93
CA LEU A 973 -6.05 -52.48 10.94
C LEU A 973 -6.50 -51.25 10.12
#